data_AF-A0A3N4J7E0-F1
#
_entry.id   AF-A0A3N4J7E0-F1
#
_cell.length_a   1.000
_cell.length_b   1.000
_cell.length_c   1.000
_cell.angle_alpha   90.00
_cell.angle_beta   90.00
_cell.angle_gamma   90.00
#
_symmetry.space_group_name_H-M   'P 1'
#
loop_
_entity.id
_entity.type
_entity.pdbx_description
1 polymer ?
#
loop_
_entity_poly.entity_id
_entity_poly.type
_entity_poly.pdbx_seq_one_letter_code
_entity_poly.pdbx_strand_id
1 'polypeptide(L)'
;MSSDSSSAVTTEILGKDTIKVGNDLTDSITADILQRLTSSTYVLITDTNLAPLYLPTFECSLIENAPKYSPEARLLSYTIPPGEYSKSRTTKAEVEDWILSEKCTRDAVVIALGVVQTMLLAMVDYLIGGKAAIGLPHGKDLIEAFWQPERVFIDMTFLETLREREFINWMTEVVKAELSRLEQNAELILETVKAKSSDGGQIRNVQNVFKDVILGSLRVKAYVVSTDECKGGLRNLLNFGHSIGHANEAFIFPQMLHRECVAIGMVNEADHARLLGVCKPGTVARLSKCLTSYSLPTPLEDKHVKKLTGGKHCEVEIMLMIMGVDKKNDGRKKKVVLLAAISRTHEKAFVVNDDYIRVILSLSLIVHSQGSAVPELENLLHSDDTEHMLTALHKLRGIQYSWEEDGDILVVNGNGGKLHACGDELYLGNAGTAARFLTSVATLVSPSGELDSIVLTGNARMKQRPIRSLVDALRSNGSAVEYLESQGSLPVRVPSTSGLTGRRIELEAKVSSQRISQLYIDMNVAMMTAFGIEVTKSTTDEYTYHIPQRSYKNPAEYVVERRLFCNLSSCYRGYDWEHRYCAEYWQEIQGIDYNSLKTPEGGVHCYDDHRVAIRFSVLALIAPNPVILQERNSVQKTWPGWWDVYLSGIELLDKSQVKEESEKKGSNRTIVIIGMRGTGKTTMGIRGAKILNRPLLDLDTEAMDDINAVTIGSDAVEVRIDLLVDTTDSNGVATVPFVSEQLAGLKGKIQLPIVFTIRTKSQGGKFPDGNQERALELDIAALRMGLESIDLEITWPVALLETVTSSKGYNKIIASHNDVCGDLRWSNASWISKFNTTLKDGDVIKLIGQAESIQDNSDLGNFRKCAATYETRMAVLNMGEKGKLSRILNSFLTPVTHPVLTFKAGQGQLSIAEILQALSLIGMLEAKMFYIFGTPIPHSRIPWLAIYLPPLESTDVSATQEILNSDDFSGAFVTIPHKVSIIPLLSSISALAQVIGAVNTVIPVIAEDGMRKPLGDNFDWCGIQNSPRIGGVTEQENPSAATALIIGAGGTSLGVVYALHKIGYGKMDVINSTSENLKSLVETFPKEYNLVAINSLAEAKSVEAKSVDVKPITAVSTVPADKPVDGALKAILQKLLTRGASAKVLAEMAYKPRVTEVMNLVERGGWKVVPGLEALAGQGVGQFECRYHGIGDHGFT
;
A
#
# COMPACT_ATOMS: atom_id res chain seq x y z
N MET A 1 0.53 -56.53 -4.85
CA MET A 1 1.11 -56.53 -6.19
C MET A 1 2.20 -55.46 -6.19
N SER A 2 3.46 -55.85 -6.35
CA SER A 2 4.62 -54.97 -6.46
C SER A 2 4.63 -54.31 -7.85
N SER A 3 4.41 -53.00 -7.92
CA SER A 3 4.57 -52.23 -9.15
C SER A 3 5.84 -51.37 -9.06
N ASP A 4 6.74 -51.56 -10.03
CA ASP A 4 7.96 -50.78 -10.28
C ASP A 4 7.79 -49.28 -10.02
N SER A 5 8.46 -48.74 -9.01
CA SER A 5 8.51 -47.30 -8.74
C SER A 5 9.71 -46.60 -9.39
N SER A 6 10.55 -47.31 -10.17
CA SER A 6 11.83 -46.80 -10.70
C SER A 6 11.89 -46.61 -12.22
N SER A 7 10.84 -46.93 -12.99
CA SER A 7 10.90 -46.79 -14.45
C SER A 7 10.65 -45.34 -14.91
N ALA A 8 11.70 -44.68 -15.41
CA ALA A 8 11.57 -43.40 -16.12
C ALA A 8 10.73 -43.57 -17.39
N VAL A 9 9.84 -42.62 -17.66
CA VAL A 9 8.96 -42.60 -18.83
C VAL A 9 9.56 -41.69 -19.90
N THR A 10 9.66 -42.18 -21.13
CA THR A 10 10.11 -41.40 -22.29
C THR A 10 8.91 -40.90 -23.08
N THR A 11 8.93 -39.63 -23.53
CA THR A 11 7.90 -39.03 -24.38
C THR A 11 8.53 -38.45 -25.64
N GLU A 12 7.85 -38.65 -26.77
CA GLU A 12 8.27 -38.19 -28.08
C GLU A 12 7.89 -36.71 -28.31
N ILE A 13 8.76 -35.96 -28.97
CA ILE A 13 8.49 -34.62 -29.51
C ILE A 13 9.25 -34.46 -30.83
N LEU A 14 8.60 -33.89 -31.85
CA LEU A 14 9.18 -33.69 -33.18
C LEU A 14 9.79 -34.97 -33.79
N GLY A 15 9.16 -36.13 -33.56
CA GLY A 15 9.64 -37.40 -34.11
C GLY A 15 10.75 -38.09 -33.29
N LYS A 16 11.13 -37.55 -32.13
CA LYS A 16 12.30 -38.00 -31.35
C LYS A 16 11.97 -38.23 -29.88
N ASP A 17 12.59 -39.27 -29.30
CA ASP A 17 12.55 -39.62 -27.87
C ASP A 17 13.35 -38.64 -26.98
N THR A 18 13.03 -37.35 -27.05
CA THR A 18 13.82 -36.28 -26.42
C THR A 18 13.51 -36.08 -24.93
N ILE A 19 12.28 -36.37 -24.48
CA ILE A 19 11.82 -36.04 -23.11
C ILE A 19 11.87 -37.27 -22.21
N LYS A 20 12.53 -37.18 -21.05
CA LYS A 20 12.59 -38.24 -20.03
C LYS A 20 12.08 -37.76 -18.68
N VAL A 21 11.10 -38.46 -18.11
CA VAL A 21 10.38 -38.11 -16.87
C VAL A 21 10.56 -39.19 -15.81
N GLY A 22 10.94 -38.84 -14.58
CA GLY A 22 11.16 -39.80 -13.51
C GLY A 22 11.48 -39.16 -12.17
N ASN A 23 11.99 -39.96 -11.23
CA ASN A 23 12.52 -39.52 -9.93
C ASN A 23 13.98 -39.96 -9.83
N ASP A 24 14.79 -39.20 -9.08
CA ASP A 24 16.18 -39.51 -8.75
C ASP A 24 17.01 -39.79 -10.01
N LEU A 25 16.86 -38.91 -11.01
CA LEU A 25 17.39 -39.11 -12.34
C LEU A 25 18.82 -38.61 -12.52
N THR A 26 19.42 -37.90 -11.56
CA THR A 26 20.75 -37.26 -11.69
C THR A 26 21.79 -38.15 -12.37
N ASP A 27 22.05 -39.35 -11.85
CA ASP A 27 23.05 -40.27 -12.45
C ASP A 27 22.64 -40.77 -13.84
N SER A 28 21.34 -40.99 -14.05
CA SER A 28 20.86 -41.36 -15.37
C SER A 28 20.95 -40.20 -16.37
N ILE A 29 20.82 -38.94 -15.93
CA ILE A 29 20.90 -37.75 -16.76
C ILE A 29 22.34 -37.54 -17.19
N THR A 30 23.28 -37.53 -16.23
CA THR A 30 24.71 -37.30 -16.49
C THR A 30 25.28 -38.38 -17.40
N ALA A 31 24.95 -39.65 -17.16
CA ALA A 31 25.34 -40.75 -18.05
C ALA A 31 24.75 -40.61 -19.47
N ASP A 32 23.47 -40.23 -19.60
CA ASP A 32 22.82 -40.08 -20.91
C ASP A 32 23.38 -38.91 -21.71
N ILE A 33 23.65 -37.77 -21.06
CA ILE A 33 24.30 -36.60 -21.67
C ILE A 33 25.68 -36.99 -22.21
N LEU A 34 26.54 -37.57 -21.36
CA LEU A 34 27.91 -37.93 -21.74
C LEU A 34 27.95 -39.03 -22.82
N GLN A 35 27.01 -39.97 -22.79
CA GLN A 35 26.94 -41.07 -23.75
C GLN A 35 26.42 -40.61 -25.12
N ARG A 36 25.42 -39.73 -25.16
CA ARG A 36 24.73 -39.36 -26.40
C ARG A 36 25.24 -38.06 -27.02
N LEU A 37 25.78 -37.14 -26.23
CA LEU A 37 26.20 -35.80 -26.65
C LEU A 37 27.70 -35.60 -26.44
N THR A 38 28.52 -36.27 -27.26
CA THR A 38 29.98 -36.17 -27.16
C THR A 38 30.48 -34.74 -27.40
N SER A 39 31.24 -34.21 -26.45
CA SER A 39 31.79 -32.85 -26.48
C SER A 39 33.14 -32.78 -25.77
N SER A 40 33.98 -31.81 -26.14
CA SER A 40 35.18 -31.46 -25.38
C SER A 40 34.87 -30.65 -24.12
N THR A 41 33.70 -30.00 -24.04
CA THR A 41 33.37 -29.05 -22.97
C THR A 41 31.87 -29.10 -22.63
N TYR A 42 31.55 -29.42 -21.38
CA TYR A 42 30.19 -29.33 -20.84
C TYR A 42 30.08 -28.10 -19.94
N VAL A 43 29.07 -27.25 -20.17
CA VAL A 43 28.86 -25.98 -19.46
C VAL A 43 27.54 -26.01 -18.72
N LEU A 44 27.59 -26.14 -17.39
CA LEU A 44 26.42 -26.20 -16.51
C LEU A 44 26.07 -24.80 -16.01
N ILE A 45 24.93 -24.27 -16.41
CA ILE A 45 24.44 -22.96 -15.97
C ILE A 45 23.25 -23.19 -15.04
N THR A 46 23.23 -22.50 -13.89
CA THR A 46 22.12 -22.51 -12.93
C THR A 46 21.94 -21.12 -12.29
N ASP A 47 21.00 -20.97 -11.36
CA ASP A 47 20.83 -19.74 -10.59
C ASP A 47 21.37 -19.85 -9.16
N THR A 48 21.56 -18.71 -8.48
CA THR A 48 22.13 -18.68 -7.13
C THR A 48 21.24 -19.31 -6.05
N ASN A 49 19.96 -19.58 -6.31
CA ASN A 49 19.10 -20.31 -5.38
C ASN A 49 19.29 -21.82 -5.53
N LEU A 50 19.41 -22.32 -6.75
CA LEU A 50 19.53 -23.75 -7.06
C LEU A 50 20.94 -24.28 -6.89
N ALA A 51 21.96 -23.44 -7.13
CA ALA A 51 23.36 -23.86 -7.09
C ALA A 51 23.72 -24.57 -5.76
N PRO A 52 23.44 -24.02 -4.57
CA PRO A 52 23.85 -24.68 -3.32
C PRO A 52 23.15 -26.02 -3.06
N LEU A 53 21.99 -26.25 -3.68
CA LEU A 53 21.17 -27.45 -3.47
C LEU A 53 21.54 -28.59 -4.42
N TYR A 54 21.86 -28.27 -5.68
CA TYR A 54 21.91 -29.27 -6.75
C TYR A 54 23.22 -29.30 -7.54
N LEU A 55 23.94 -28.18 -7.60
CA LEU A 55 25.16 -28.08 -8.40
C LEU A 55 26.23 -29.09 -7.94
N PRO A 56 26.55 -29.23 -6.62
CA PRO A 56 27.58 -30.17 -6.18
C PRO A 56 27.27 -31.62 -6.56
N THR A 57 26.01 -32.06 -6.38
CA THR A 57 25.59 -33.43 -6.70
C THR A 57 25.67 -33.71 -8.21
N PHE A 58 25.24 -32.75 -9.03
CA PHE A 58 25.33 -32.87 -10.49
C PHE A 58 26.79 -32.89 -10.98
N GLU A 59 27.65 -32.04 -10.43
CA GLU A 59 29.08 -32.01 -10.75
C GLU A 59 29.76 -33.33 -10.36
N CYS A 60 29.53 -33.83 -9.15
CA CYS A 60 30.04 -35.13 -8.72
C CYS A 60 29.63 -36.25 -9.68
N SER A 61 28.34 -36.34 -10.03
CA SER A 61 27.83 -37.36 -10.95
C SER A 61 28.40 -37.25 -12.37
N LEU A 62 28.62 -36.03 -12.87
CA LEU A 62 29.29 -35.80 -14.16
C LEU A 62 30.77 -36.24 -14.10
N ILE A 63 31.49 -35.89 -13.03
CA ILE A 63 32.90 -36.26 -12.84
C ILE A 63 33.06 -37.78 -12.73
N GLU A 64 32.15 -38.47 -12.05
CA GLU A 64 32.18 -39.93 -11.91
C GLU A 64 31.88 -40.66 -13.23
N ASN A 65 30.97 -40.13 -14.05
CA ASN A 65 30.60 -40.74 -15.33
C ASN A 65 31.54 -40.34 -16.50
N ALA A 66 32.20 -39.18 -16.44
CA ALA A 66 33.03 -38.65 -17.52
C ALA A 66 34.14 -39.63 -17.99
N PRO A 67 34.92 -40.30 -17.11
CA PRO A 67 35.96 -41.25 -17.53
C PRO A 67 35.44 -42.41 -18.40
N LYS A 68 34.16 -42.78 -18.24
CA LYS A 68 33.54 -43.90 -18.96
C LYS A 68 33.09 -43.53 -20.38
N TYR A 69 32.72 -42.27 -20.60
CA TYR A 69 32.02 -41.84 -21.82
C TYR A 69 32.69 -40.68 -22.54
N SER A 70 33.41 -39.80 -21.85
CA SER A 70 34.06 -38.59 -22.39
C SER A 70 35.30 -38.21 -21.53
N PRO A 71 36.37 -39.02 -21.53
CA PRO A 71 37.50 -38.89 -20.60
C PRO A 71 38.34 -37.62 -20.79
N GLU A 72 38.30 -37.00 -21.97
CA GLU A 72 39.04 -35.77 -22.29
C GLU A 72 38.19 -34.50 -22.13
N ALA A 73 36.93 -34.62 -21.73
CA ALA A 73 36.03 -33.49 -21.62
C ALA A 73 36.26 -32.71 -20.32
N ARG A 74 36.15 -31.38 -20.40
CA ARG A 74 36.14 -30.49 -19.23
C ARG A 74 34.71 -30.11 -18.85
N LEU A 75 34.51 -29.87 -17.55
CA LEU A 75 33.24 -29.41 -16.97
C LEU A 75 33.42 -27.99 -16.42
N LEU A 76 32.51 -27.08 -16.77
CA LEU A 76 32.46 -25.71 -16.30
C LEU A 76 31.10 -25.43 -15.68
N SER A 77 31.04 -24.61 -14.63
CA SER A 77 29.79 -24.17 -14.02
C SER A 77 29.70 -22.66 -13.85
N TYR A 78 28.50 -22.11 -14.03
CA TYR A 78 28.24 -20.68 -13.89
C TYR A 78 26.89 -20.43 -13.23
N THR A 79 26.81 -19.41 -12.39
CA THR A 79 25.58 -19.03 -11.69
C THR A 79 25.14 -17.64 -12.09
N ILE A 80 23.85 -17.47 -12.33
CA ILE A 80 23.23 -16.17 -12.60
C ILE A 80 22.24 -15.79 -11.49
N PRO A 81 21.87 -14.51 -11.35
CA PRO A 81 20.79 -14.13 -10.45
C PRO A 81 19.47 -14.82 -10.82
N PRO A 82 18.60 -15.16 -9.86
CA PRO A 82 17.33 -15.82 -10.12
C PRO A 82 16.25 -14.83 -10.59
N GLY A 83 15.22 -15.36 -11.23
CA GLY A 83 14.01 -14.61 -11.62
C GLY A 83 14.04 -14.03 -13.03
N GLU A 84 12.89 -13.52 -13.48
CA GLU A 84 12.67 -13.12 -14.88
C GLU A 84 13.55 -11.94 -15.33
N TYR A 85 14.06 -11.12 -14.40
CA TYR A 85 14.93 -9.98 -14.73
C TYR A 85 16.27 -10.44 -15.34
N SER A 86 16.66 -11.69 -15.10
CA SER A 86 17.81 -12.33 -15.74
C SER A 86 17.54 -12.73 -17.20
N LYS A 87 16.30 -12.69 -17.69
CA LYS A 87 16.00 -12.74 -19.14
C LYS A 87 16.21 -11.37 -19.77
N SER A 88 17.45 -10.89 -19.72
CA SER A 88 17.84 -9.57 -20.22
C SER A 88 19.00 -9.65 -21.21
N ARG A 89 19.20 -8.57 -21.97
CA ARG A 89 20.39 -8.43 -22.82
C ARG A 89 21.68 -8.47 -22.00
N THR A 90 21.65 -7.87 -20.80
CA THR A 90 22.81 -7.80 -19.90
C THR A 90 23.24 -9.20 -19.48
N THR A 91 22.33 -9.99 -18.90
CA THR A 91 22.66 -11.36 -18.46
C THR A 91 23.07 -12.25 -19.61
N LYS A 92 22.44 -12.10 -20.78
CA LYS A 92 22.87 -12.81 -22.00
C LYS A 92 24.32 -12.48 -22.34
N ALA A 93 24.69 -11.20 -22.38
CA ALA A 93 26.06 -10.77 -22.67
C ALA A 93 27.05 -11.25 -21.59
N GLU A 94 26.70 -11.15 -20.31
CA GLU A 94 27.53 -11.64 -19.18
C GLU A 94 27.86 -13.13 -19.33
N VAL A 95 26.87 -13.96 -19.65
CA VAL A 95 27.05 -15.40 -19.87
C VAL A 95 27.89 -15.66 -21.12
N GLU A 96 27.62 -14.95 -22.22
CA GLU A 96 28.39 -15.10 -23.47
C GLU A 96 29.87 -14.73 -23.29
N ASP A 97 30.14 -13.59 -22.67
CA ASP A 97 31.50 -13.11 -22.41
C ASP A 97 32.26 -14.07 -21.48
N TRP A 98 31.60 -14.63 -20.47
CA TRP A 98 32.19 -15.66 -19.61
C TRP A 98 32.50 -16.94 -20.38
N ILE A 99 31.56 -17.49 -21.16
CA ILE A 99 31.76 -18.69 -22.00
C ILE A 99 32.95 -18.51 -22.96
N LEU A 100 33.07 -17.32 -23.56
CA LEU A 100 34.18 -16.97 -24.45
C LEU A 100 35.50 -16.85 -23.69
N SER A 101 35.50 -16.29 -22.48
CA SER A 101 36.69 -16.19 -21.61
C SER A 101 37.24 -17.56 -21.21
N GLU A 102 36.35 -18.54 -21.05
CA GLU A 102 36.69 -19.95 -20.79
C GLU A 102 37.10 -20.70 -22.07
N LYS A 103 37.20 -20.02 -23.22
CA LYS A 103 37.59 -20.59 -24.53
C LYS A 103 36.67 -21.72 -24.99
N CYS A 104 35.37 -21.66 -24.68
CA CYS A 104 34.43 -22.64 -25.18
C CYS A 104 34.32 -22.55 -26.71
N THR A 105 34.38 -23.71 -27.37
CA THR A 105 34.25 -23.85 -28.83
C THR A 105 32.84 -24.28 -29.23
N ARG A 106 32.59 -24.41 -30.55
CA ARG A 106 31.26 -24.72 -31.10
C ARG A 106 30.69 -26.06 -30.66
N ASP A 107 31.53 -27.01 -30.25
CA ASP A 107 31.11 -28.32 -29.76
C ASP A 107 30.65 -28.30 -28.29
N ALA A 108 30.76 -27.17 -27.59
CA ALA A 108 30.37 -27.07 -26.19
C ALA A 108 28.87 -27.41 -25.98
N VAL A 109 28.60 -28.27 -25.00
CA VAL A 109 27.24 -28.66 -24.62
C VAL A 109 26.81 -27.85 -23.40
N VAL A 110 25.83 -26.97 -23.59
CA VAL A 110 25.25 -26.16 -22.50
C VAL A 110 24.15 -26.96 -21.81
N ILE A 111 24.27 -27.12 -20.50
CA ILE A 111 23.31 -27.77 -19.61
C ILE A 111 22.63 -26.68 -18.79
N ALA A 112 21.36 -26.40 -19.09
CA ALA A 112 20.56 -25.43 -18.34
C ALA A 112 19.87 -26.12 -17.16
N LEU A 113 20.44 -26.01 -15.95
CA LEU A 113 19.87 -26.54 -14.72
C LEU A 113 18.97 -25.48 -14.06
N GLY A 114 17.68 -25.51 -14.40
CA GLY A 114 16.66 -24.65 -13.79
C GLY A 114 16.92 -23.14 -13.94
N VAL A 115 17.58 -22.73 -15.04
CA VAL A 115 17.96 -21.34 -15.30
C VAL A 115 16.72 -20.53 -15.68
N VAL A 116 16.27 -19.68 -14.75
CA VAL A 116 15.12 -18.76 -14.85
C VAL A 116 13.76 -19.44 -14.72
N GLN A 117 13.15 -19.25 -13.54
CA GLN A 117 11.88 -19.80 -13.06
C GLN A 117 11.93 -21.30 -12.72
N THR A 118 11.38 -21.61 -11.56
CA THR A 118 11.62 -22.83 -10.78
C THR A 118 11.45 -24.16 -11.54
N MET A 119 12.12 -25.20 -11.01
CA MET A 119 12.25 -26.54 -11.62
C MET A 119 10.96 -27.15 -12.18
N LEU A 120 9.79 -26.91 -11.58
CA LEU A 120 8.53 -27.49 -12.04
C LEU A 120 7.95 -26.80 -13.28
N LEU A 121 8.22 -25.52 -13.48
CA LEU A 121 7.77 -24.80 -14.69
C LEU A 121 8.54 -25.25 -15.94
N ALA A 122 9.83 -25.49 -15.75
CA ALA A 122 10.69 -26.11 -16.74
C ALA A 122 10.06 -27.43 -17.23
N MET A 123 9.48 -28.22 -16.32
CA MET A 123 8.96 -29.55 -16.63
C MET A 123 7.75 -29.58 -17.54
N VAL A 124 6.77 -28.68 -17.42
CA VAL A 124 5.50 -28.81 -18.18
C VAL A 124 5.37 -27.85 -19.34
N ASP A 125 6.12 -26.75 -19.32
CA ASP A 125 5.99 -25.67 -20.30
C ASP A 125 7.37 -25.25 -20.80
N TYR A 126 8.20 -24.61 -19.99
CA TYR A 126 9.34 -23.83 -20.50
C TYR A 126 10.40 -24.64 -21.26
N LEU A 127 10.76 -25.86 -20.83
CA LEU A 127 11.78 -26.68 -21.52
C LEU A 127 11.32 -27.21 -22.88
N ILE A 128 10.04 -27.09 -23.21
CA ILE A 128 9.41 -27.83 -24.31
C ILE A 128 8.99 -26.89 -25.42
N GLY A 129 9.52 -27.17 -26.62
CA GLY A 129 9.26 -26.45 -27.86
C GLY A 129 10.24 -25.32 -28.20
N GLY A 130 11.40 -25.29 -27.54
CA GLY A 130 12.60 -24.60 -28.03
C GLY A 130 12.51 -23.07 -28.11
N LYS A 131 11.57 -22.43 -27.42
CA LYS A 131 11.44 -20.97 -27.46
C LYS A 131 12.38 -20.33 -26.44
N ALA A 132 13.54 -19.85 -26.88
CA ALA A 132 14.46 -19.06 -26.06
C ALA A 132 14.22 -17.58 -26.30
N ALA A 133 14.01 -16.78 -25.24
CA ALA A 133 13.67 -15.37 -25.38
C ALA A 133 14.19 -14.50 -24.24
N ILE A 134 14.38 -13.20 -24.54
CA ILE A 134 14.71 -12.16 -23.55
C ILE A 134 13.65 -11.06 -23.55
N GLY A 135 13.41 -10.47 -22.38
CA GLY A 135 12.53 -9.31 -22.18
C GLY A 135 13.23 -8.00 -22.50
N LEU A 136 12.43 -6.98 -22.83
CA LEU A 136 12.87 -5.60 -23.04
C LEU A 136 11.95 -4.65 -22.25
N PRO A 137 12.37 -3.39 -21.98
CA PRO A 137 11.49 -2.40 -21.35
C PRO A 137 10.15 -2.17 -22.07
N HIS A 138 10.08 -2.51 -23.36
CA HIS A 138 8.90 -2.34 -24.21
C HIS A 138 7.95 -3.55 -24.21
N GLY A 139 8.32 -4.66 -23.56
CA GLY A 139 7.49 -5.86 -23.50
C GLY A 139 8.25 -7.17 -23.33
N LYS A 140 7.48 -8.24 -23.13
CA LYS A 140 7.99 -9.57 -22.80
C LYS A 140 8.39 -10.41 -24.02
N ASP A 141 9.49 -11.16 -23.88
CA ASP A 141 9.99 -12.11 -24.87
C ASP A 141 10.10 -11.54 -26.31
N LEU A 142 10.35 -10.24 -26.45
CA LEU A 142 10.28 -9.57 -27.76
C LEU A 142 11.42 -9.98 -28.70
N ILE A 143 12.56 -10.40 -28.15
CA ILE A 143 13.65 -11.01 -28.91
C ILE A 143 13.68 -12.48 -28.57
N GLU A 144 13.39 -13.32 -29.56
CA GLU A 144 13.33 -14.78 -29.40
C GLU A 144 14.05 -15.52 -30.53
N ALA A 145 14.49 -16.73 -30.23
CA ALA A 145 14.97 -17.72 -31.17
C ALA A 145 14.28 -19.06 -30.90
N PHE A 146 13.95 -19.79 -31.96
CA PHE A 146 13.49 -21.17 -31.87
C PHE A 146 14.73 -22.09 -31.96
N TRP A 147 15.13 -22.65 -30.81
CA TRP A 147 16.26 -23.55 -30.64
C TRP A 147 15.84 -24.75 -29.79
N GLN A 148 15.68 -25.93 -30.42
CA GLN A 148 15.24 -27.14 -29.72
C GLN A 148 16.39 -27.73 -28.89
N PRO A 149 16.13 -28.14 -27.64
CA PRO A 149 17.12 -28.88 -26.86
C PRO A 149 17.29 -30.30 -27.42
N GLU A 150 18.51 -30.82 -27.39
CA GLU A 150 18.79 -32.21 -27.78
C GLU A 150 18.16 -33.22 -26.82
N ARG A 151 18.03 -32.85 -25.53
CA ARG A 151 17.46 -33.66 -24.45
C ARG A 151 16.68 -32.79 -23.47
N VAL A 152 15.57 -33.30 -22.94
CA VAL A 152 14.80 -32.68 -21.85
C VAL A 152 14.63 -33.69 -20.73
N PHE A 153 15.13 -33.36 -19.54
CA PHE A 153 15.04 -34.22 -18.37
C PHE A 153 14.15 -33.59 -17.31
N ILE A 154 13.22 -34.38 -16.78
CA ILE A 154 12.21 -33.98 -15.80
C ILE A 154 12.35 -34.91 -14.60
N ASP A 155 13.06 -34.43 -13.57
CA ASP A 155 13.22 -35.13 -12.30
C ASP A 155 12.27 -34.56 -11.25
N MET A 156 11.24 -35.34 -10.91
CA MET A 156 10.18 -34.90 -10.00
C MET A 156 10.66 -34.74 -8.54
N THR A 157 11.86 -35.21 -8.18
CA THR A 157 12.45 -34.97 -6.84
C THR A 157 12.68 -33.49 -6.57
N PHE A 158 12.84 -32.68 -7.62
CA PHE A 158 12.95 -31.23 -7.49
C PHE A 158 11.68 -30.55 -6.95
N LEU A 159 10.54 -31.24 -6.95
CA LEU A 159 9.30 -30.76 -6.30
C LEU A 159 9.44 -30.64 -4.78
N GLU A 160 10.33 -31.41 -4.18
CA GLU A 160 10.48 -31.50 -2.72
C GLU A 160 11.00 -30.20 -2.12
N THR A 161 11.90 -29.51 -2.81
CA THR A 161 12.47 -28.23 -2.34
C THR A 161 11.72 -26.99 -2.87
N LEU A 162 10.72 -27.19 -3.74
CA LEU A 162 9.98 -26.09 -4.36
C LEU A 162 9.18 -25.29 -3.32
N ARG A 163 9.29 -23.96 -3.35
CA ARG A 163 8.51 -23.07 -2.47
C ARG A 163 7.02 -23.10 -2.83
N GLU A 164 6.15 -22.97 -1.82
CA GLU A 164 4.68 -23.02 -2.00
C GLU A 164 4.18 -22.03 -3.08
N ARG A 165 4.61 -20.76 -3.03
CA ARG A 165 4.20 -19.75 -4.03
C ARG A 165 4.59 -20.13 -5.47
N GLU A 166 5.76 -20.73 -5.64
CA GLU A 166 6.27 -21.17 -6.94
C GLU A 166 5.48 -22.37 -7.47
N PHE A 167 5.11 -23.29 -6.57
CA PHE A 167 4.20 -24.39 -6.89
C PHE A 167 2.81 -23.87 -7.29
N ILE A 168 2.24 -22.92 -6.54
CA ILE A 168 0.95 -22.29 -6.86
C ILE A 168 1.00 -21.60 -8.22
N ASN A 169 2.03 -20.78 -8.45
CA ASN A 169 2.27 -20.09 -9.72
C ASN A 169 2.24 -21.09 -10.90
N TRP A 170 2.89 -22.25 -10.75
CA TRP A 170 2.89 -23.31 -11.78
C TRP A 170 1.49 -23.85 -12.14
N MET A 171 0.58 -23.97 -11.17
CA MET A 171 -0.73 -24.59 -11.38
C MET A 171 -1.51 -23.93 -12.53
N THR A 172 -1.29 -22.65 -12.81
CA THR A 172 -1.95 -21.91 -13.91
C THR A 172 -1.82 -22.61 -15.27
N GLU A 173 -0.60 -23.05 -15.64
CA GLU A 173 -0.36 -23.69 -16.93
C GLU A 173 -0.98 -25.09 -17.00
N VAL A 174 -1.01 -25.76 -15.87
CA VAL A 174 -1.61 -27.09 -15.75
C VAL A 174 -3.13 -26.98 -15.83
N VAL A 175 -3.73 -25.98 -15.18
CA VAL A 175 -5.16 -25.67 -15.27
C VAL A 175 -5.57 -25.43 -16.71
N LYS A 176 -4.73 -24.77 -17.52
CA LYS A 176 -4.98 -24.59 -18.96
C LYS A 176 -5.08 -25.92 -19.72
N ALA A 177 -4.32 -26.94 -19.34
CA ALA A 177 -4.30 -28.24 -20.02
C ALA A 177 -5.35 -29.24 -19.46
N GLU A 178 -5.46 -29.35 -18.14
CA GLU A 178 -6.13 -30.47 -17.43
C GLU A 178 -7.15 -29.99 -16.37
N LEU A 179 -7.91 -28.92 -16.67
CA LEU A 179 -8.82 -28.26 -15.71
C LEU A 179 -9.73 -29.23 -14.93
N SER A 180 -10.48 -30.09 -15.63
CA SER A 180 -11.47 -30.98 -14.99
C SER A 180 -10.85 -31.95 -13.99
N ARG A 181 -9.62 -32.42 -14.26
CA ARG A 181 -8.91 -33.34 -13.38
C ARG A 181 -8.35 -32.61 -12.16
N LEU A 182 -7.84 -31.40 -12.34
CA LEU A 182 -7.29 -30.58 -11.27
C LEU A 182 -8.37 -30.09 -10.29
N GLU A 183 -9.51 -29.66 -10.82
CA GLU A 183 -10.67 -29.23 -10.02
C GLU A 183 -11.08 -30.28 -8.97
N GLN A 184 -11.05 -31.56 -9.34
CA GLN A 184 -11.41 -32.67 -8.43
C GLN A 184 -10.35 -32.99 -7.37
N ASN A 185 -9.09 -32.53 -7.55
CA ASN A 185 -7.94 -32.90 -6.72
C ASN A 185 -7.30 -31.69 -6.01
N ALA A 186 -7.87 -30.49 -6.12
CA ALA A 186 -7.25 -29.25 -5.65
C ALA A 186 -6.93 -29.24 -4.15
N GLU A 187 -7.88 -29.67 -3.31
CA GLU A 187 -7.71 -29.75 -1.85
C GLU A 187 -6.57 -30.70 -1.47
N LEU A 188 -6.61 -31.95 -1.99
CA LEU A 188 -5.57 -32.96 -1.78
C LEU A 188 -4.18 -32.47 -2.19
N ILE A 189 -4.08 -31.81 -3.35
CA ILE A 189 -2.81 -31.28 -3.88
C ILE A 189 -2.26 -30.19 -2.96
N LEU A 190 -3.08 -29.21 -2.54
CA LEU A 190 -2.61 -28.10 -1.72
C LEU A 190 -2.31 -28.50 -0.28
N GLU A 191 -3.09 -29.39 0.32
CA GLU A 191 -2.80 -29.92 1.65
C GLU A 191 -1.43 -30.61 1.65
N THR A 192 -1.12 -31.38 0.62
CA THR A 192 0.18 -32.04 0.46
C THR A 192 1.33 -31.04 0.32
N VAL A 193 1.11 -29.94 -0.39
CA VAL A 193 2.12 -28.87 -0.56
C VAL A 193 2.35 -28.09 0.73
N LYS A 194 1.29 -27.86 1.51
CA LYS A 194 1.33 -27.14 2.79
C LYS A 194 1.85 -27.97 3.94
N ALA A 195 1.60 -29.28 3.94
CA ALA A 195 1.98 -30.19 5.02
C ALA A 195 3.49 -30.45 5.14
N LYS A 196 4.35 -29.81 4.31
CA LYS A 196 5.81 -29.93 4.32
C LYS A 196 6.37 -29.84 5.75
N SER A 197 6.53 -30.99 6.38
CA SER A 197 7.25 -31.19 7.63
C SER A 197 8.75 -31.16 7.38
N SER A 198 9.53 -30.87 8.42
CA SER A 198 11.00 -30.87 8.45
C SER A 198 11.65 -32.16 7.93
N ASP A 199 10.90 -33.27 7.87
CA ASP A 199 11.28 -34.51 7.22
C ASP A 199 10.62 -34.60 5.83
N GLY A 200 11.42 -34.50 4.76
CA GLY A 200 11.01 -34.46 3.35
C GLY A 200 10.34 -35.73 2.78
N GLY A 201 9.45 -36.39 3.52
CA GLY A 201 8.89 -37.71 3.16
C GLY A 201 7.48 -37.73 2.54
N GLN A 202 6.74 -36.61 2.46
CA GLN A 202 5.28 -36.65 2.21
C GLN A 202 4.81 -36.58 0.75
N ILE A 203 5.60 -36.09 -0.21
CA ILE A 203 5.17 -35.99 -1.62
C ILE A 203 4.91 -37.37 -2.25
N ARG A 204 5.45 -38.45 -1.68
CA ARG A 204 5.26 -39.85 -2.13
C ARG A 204 3.79 -40.28 -2.19
N ASN A 205 2.92 -39.77 -1.34
CA ASN A 205 1.50 -40.16 -1.33
C ASN A 205 0.70 -39.61 -2.51
N VAL A 206 1.17 -38.53 -3.15
CA VAL A 206 0.48 -37.85 -4.27
C VAL A 206 1.32 -37.88 -5.56
N GLN A 207 2.48 -38.54 -5.53
CA GLN A 207 3.41 -38.69 -6.66
C GLN A 207 2.74 -39.20 -7.93
N ASN A 208 1.80 -40.15 -7.83
CA ASN A 208 1.11 -40.68 -9.01
C ASN A 208 0.18 -39.63 -9.65
N VAL A 209 -0.51 -38.81 -8.84
CA VAL A 209 -1.35 -37.72 -9.34
C VAL A 209 -0.48 -36.67 -10.03
N PHE A 210 0.65 -36.29 -9.42
CA PHE A 210 1.59 -35.34 -10.01
C PHE A 210 2.20 -35.85 -11.30
N LYS A 211 2.68 -37.10 -11.31
CA LYS A 211 3.28 -37.74 -12.49
C LYS A 211 2.29 -37.74 -13.66
N ASP A 212 1.05 -38.13 -13.41
CA ASP A 212 0.05 -38.19 -14.46
C ASP A 212 -0.36 -36.80 -14.97
N VAL A 213 -0.50 -35.82 -14.09
CA VAL A 213 -0.84 -34.43 -14.45
C VAL A 213 0.28 -33.80 -15.27
N ILE A 214 1.54 -33.98 -14.85
CA ILE A 214 2.73 -33.55 -15.60
C ILE A 214 2.75 -34.23 -16.97
N LEU A 215 2.61 -35.56 -17.03
CA LEU A 215 2.59 -36.31 -18.29
C LEU A 215 1.43 -35.91 -19.21
N GLY A 216 0.25 -35.60 -18.67
CA GLY A 216 -0.89 -35.09 -19.43
C GLY A 216 -0.56 -33.75 -20.10
N SER A 217 -0.14 -32.77 -19.30
CA SER A 217 0.26 -31.44 -19.79
C SER A 217 1.39 -31.52 -20.82
N LEU A 218 2.39 -32.38 -20.56
CA LEU A 218 3.52 -32.65 -21.44
C LEU A 218 3.09 -33.14 -22.81
N ARG A 219 2.20 -34.14 -22.86
CA ARG A 219 1.73 -34.74 -24.11
C ARG A 219 0.95 -33.75 -24.95
N VAL A 220 0.10 -32.94 -24.33
CA VAL A 220 -0.65 -31.86 -25.02
C VAL A 220 0.33 -30.89 -25.68
N LYS A 221 1.34 -30.43 -24.92
CA LYS A 221 2.32 -29.48 -25.46
C LYS A 221 3.20 -30.10 -26.54
N ALA A 222 3.70 -31.32 -26.34
CA ALA A 222 4.53 -32.03 -27.31
C ALA A 222 3.76 -32.25 -28.62
N TYR A 223 2.48 -32.61 -28.56
CA TYR A 223 1.61 -32.74 -29.73
C TYR A 223 1.45 -31.41 -30.49
N VAL A 224 1.10 -30.33 -29.76
CA VAL A 224 0.91 -29.00 -30.37
C VAL A 224 2.19 -28.49 -31.02
N VAL A 225 3.34 -28.63 -30.35
CA VAL A 225 4.64 -28.21 -30.88
C VAL A 225 5.07 -29.07 -32.07
N SER A 226 4.84 -30.38 -32.02
CA SER A 226 5.19 -31.28 -33.13
C SER A 226 4.35 -31.01 -34.38
N THR A 227 3.13 -30.52 -34.18
CA THR A 227 2.22 -30.14 -35.26
C THR A 227 2.50 -28.74 -35.80
N ASP A 228 2.89 -27.80 -34.94
CA ASP A 228 3.12 -26.38 -35.28
C ASP A 228 4.32 -25.81 -34.52
N GLU A 229 5.52 -26.13 -34.99
CA GLU A 229 6.76 -25.72 -34.32
C GLU A 229 6.94 -24.19 -34.32
N CYS A 230 6.71 -23.52 -35.46
CA CYS A 230 7.05 -22.10 -35.63
C CYS A 230 5.88 -21.11 -35.39
N LYS A 231 4.84 -21.50 -34.64
CA LYS A 231 3.66 -20.66 -34.32
C LYS A 231 2.86 -20.16 -35.55
N GLY A 232 2.63 -21.01 -36.54
CA GLY A 232 1.80 -20.72 -37.71
C GLY A 232 0.28 -20.71 -37.45
N GLY A 233 -0.18 -21.28 -36.32
CA GLY A 233 -1.61 -21.23 -35.95
C GLY A 233 -1.97 -21.97 -34.67
N LEU A 234 -1.82 -23.30 -34.64
CA LEU A 234 -2.27 -24.15 -33.54
C LEU A 234 -1.53 -23.83 -32.23
N ARG A 235 -0.23 -23.51 -32.32
CA ARG A 235 0.59 -23.17 -31.14
C ARG A 235 0.15 -21.87 -30.46
N ASN A 236 -0.66 -21.04 -31.13
CA ASN A 236 -1.22 -19.84 -30.51
C ASN A 236 -2.16 -20.16 -29.36
N LEU A 237 -2.80 -21.34 -29.36
CA LEU A 237 -3.69 -21.79 -28.29
C LEU A 237 -2.98 -21.92 -26.94
N LEU A 238 -1.68 -22.21 -26.94
CA LEU A 238 -0.87 -22.24 -25.72
C LEU A 238 -0.72 -20.85 -25.10
N ASN A 239 -1.06 -19.77 -25.79
CA ASN A 239 -1.02 -18.41 -25.25
C ASN A 239 -2.38 -17.94 -24.71
N PHE A 240 -3.29 -18.84 -24.37
CA PHE A 240 -4.50 -18.49 -23.61
C PHE A 240 -4.13 -17.83 -22.29
N GLY A 241 -4.75 -16.69 -22.00
CA GLY A 241 -4.45 -15.83 -20.86
C GLY A 241 -3.18 -14.99 -20.98
N HIS A 242 -2.38 -15.17 -22.03
CA HIS A 242 -1.09 -14.48 -22.16
C HIS A 242 -1.18 -13.14 -22.89
N SER A 243 -2.22 -12.84 -23.67
CA SER A 243 -2.34 -11.51 -24.29
C SER A 243 -2.55 -10.45 -23.22
N ILE A 244 -3.54 -10.65 -22.36
CA ILE A 244 -3.82 -9.74 -21.25
C ILE A 244 -2.83 -10.01 -20.11
N GLY A 245 -2.46 -11.26 -19.86
CA GLY A 245 -1.50 -11.62 -18.82
C GLY A 245 -0.11 -11.00 -19.01
N HIS A 246 0.42 -10.93 -20.24
CA HIS A 246 1.69 -10.25 -20.50
C HIS A 246 1.59 -8.72 -20.34
N ALA A 247 0.42 -8.13 -20.63
CA ALA A 247 0.20 -6.71 -20.41
C ALA A 247 0.18 -6.38 -18.91
N ASN A 248 -0.53 -7.20 -18.12
CA ASN A 248 -0.51 -7.15 -16.66
C ASN A 248 0.93 -7.27 -16.15
N GLU A 249 1.62 -8.34 -16.57
CA GLU A 249 2.99 -8.63 -16.15
C GLU A 249 3.92 -7.46 -16.47
N ALA A 250 3.94 -6.94 -17.69
CA ALA A 250 4.81 -5.81 -18.04
C ALA A 250 4.60 -4.58 -17.15
N PHE A 251 3.40 -4.40 -16.57
CA PHE A 251 3.10 -3.31 -15.67
C PHE A 251 3.51 -3.58 -14.21
N ILE A 252 3.21 -4.77 -13.69
CA ILE A 252 3.36 -5.13 -12.26
C ILE A 252 4.57 -6.02 -11.96
N PHE A 253 5.37 -6.30 -12.98
CA PHE A 253 6.65 -6.98 -12.88
C PHE A 253 7.68 -6.10 -12.15
N PRO A 254 8.54 -6.66 -11.29
CA PRO A 254 8.73 -8.08 -10.93
C PRO A 254 7.98 -8.59 -9.70
N GLN A 255 7.01 -7.86 -9.15
CA GLN A 255 6.38 -8.24 -7.87
C GLN A 255 5.44 -9.43 -8.01
N MET A 256 4.69 -9.47 -9.12
CA MET A 256 3.93 -10.66 -9.49
C MET A 256 4.75 -11.58 -10.38
N LEU A 257 4.58 -12.87 -10.13
CA LEU A 257 5.14 -13.91 -10.97
C LEU A 257 4.35 -13.99 -12.28
N HIS A 258 5.03 -14.46 -13.33
CA HIS A 258 4.46 -14.54 -14.67
C HIS A 258 3.10 -15.23 -14.70
N ARG A 259 2.96 -16.39 -14.04
CA ARG A 259 1.74 -17.18 -14.14
C ARG A 259 0.63 -16.66 -13.24
N GLU A 260 0.96 -15.97 -12.16
CA GLU A 260 -0.04 -15.19 -11.42
C GLU A 260 -0.67 -14.12 -12.34
N CYS A 261 0.12 -13.48 -13.20
CA CYS A 261 -0.39 -12.55 -14.22
C CYS A 261 -1.19 -13.26 -15.32
N VAL A 262 -0.74 -14.45 -15.76
CA VAL A 262 -1.47 -15.29 -16.73
C VAL A 262 -2.80 -15.77 -16.15
N ALA A 263 -2.90 -16.10 -14.86
CA ALA A 263 -4.15 -16.53 -14.23
C ALA A 263 -5.22 -15.41 -14.30
N ILE A 264 -4.84 -14.18 -13.97
CA ILE A 264 -5.69 -12.99 -14.16
C ILE A 264 -6.03 -12.82 -15.65
N GLY A 265 -5.02 -12.95 -16.52
CA GLY A 265 -5.21 -12.89 -17.97
C GLY A 265 -6.18 -13.95 -18.51
N MET A 266 -6.16 -15.18 -17.99
CA MET A 266 -7.05 -16.26 -18.39
C MET A 266 -8.50 -15.93 -18.05
N VAL A 267 -8.75 -15.36 -16.87
CA VAL A 267 -10.09 -14.92 -16.46
C VAL A 267 -10.54 -13.76 -17.35
N ASN A 268 -9.68 -12.77 -17.59
CA ASN A 268 -10.00 -11.64 -18.45
C ASN A 268 -10.27 -12.06 -19.91
N GLU A 269 -9.48 -12.98 -20.48
CA GLU A 269 -9.68 -13.51 -21.82
C GLU A 269 -10.94 -14.41 -21.90
N ALA A 270 -11.28 -15.14 -20.84
CA ALA A 270 -12.52 -15.90 -20.75
C ALA A 270 -13.76 -14.99 -20.62
N ASP A 271 -13.67 -13.94 -19.80
CA ASP A 271 -14.71 -12.91 -19.71
C ASP A 271 -14.92 -12.20 -21.04
N HIS A 272 -13.84 -11.97 -21.78
CA HIS A 272 -13.90 -11.43 -23.13
C HIS A 272 -14.59 -12.39 -24.12
N ALA A 273 -14.29 -13.68 -24.05
CA ALA A 273 -14.97 -14.69 -24.86
C ALA A 273 -16.47 -14.78 -24.52
N ARG A 274 -16.82 -14.67 -23.24
CA ARG A 274 -18.21 -14.58 -22.75
C ARG A 274 -18.91 -13.35 -23.32
N LEU A 275 -18.24 -12.20 -23.30
CA LEU A 275 -18.75 -10.94 -23.84
C LEU A 275 -19.11 -11.03 -25.33
N LEU A 276 -18.31 -11.80 -26.09
CA LEU A 276 -18.51 -12.04 -27.51
C LEU A 276 -19.51 -13.17 -27.80
N GLY A 277 -20.13 -13.76 -26.77
CA GLY A 277 -21.04 -14.91 -26.90
C GLY A 277 -20.35 -16.21 -27.30
N VAL A 278 -19.02 -16.29 -27.20
CA VAL A 278 -18.23 -17.47 -27.60
C VAL A 278 -18.23 -18.55 -26.52
N CYS A 279 -18.33 -18.18 -25.24
CA CYS A 279 -18.51 -19.13 -24.14
C CYS A 279 -19.62 -18.73 -23.17
N LYS A 280 -20.12 -19.73 -22.43
CA LYS A 280 -21.17 -19.55 -21.43
C LYS A 280 -20.61 -18.92 -20.14
N PRO A 281 -21.41 -18.14 -19.38
CA PRO A 281 -21.00 -17.59 -18.08
C PRO A 281 -20.50 -18.64 -17.07
N GLY A 282 -21.07 -19.85 -17.09
CA GLY A 282 -20.64 -20.97 -16.25
C GLY A 282 -19.18 -21.38 -16.51
N THR A 283 -18.69 -21.26 -17.75
CA THR A 283 -17.30 -21.56 -18.11
C THR A 283 -16.32 -20.62 -17.40
N VAL A 284 -16.62 -19.32 -17.38
CA VAL A 284 -15.76 -18.32 -16.70
C VAL A 284 -15.78 -18.54 -15.19
N ALA A 285 -16.96 -18.77 -14.60
CA ALA A 285 -17.10 -19.03 -13.18
C ALA A 285 -16.31 -20.28 -12.74
N ARG A 286 -16.42 -21.37 -13.50
CA ARG A 286 -15.69 -22.62 -13.24
C ARG A 286 -14.17 -22.47 -13.38
N LEU A 287 -13.69 -21.73 -14.39
CA LEU A 287 -12.28 -21.39 -14.54
C LEU A 287 -11.74 -20.58 -13.35
N SER A 288 -12.44 -19.50 -13.00
CA SER A 288 -12.06 -18.63 -11.88
C SER A 288 -12.03 -19.41 -10.56
N LYS A 289 -13.05 -20.25 -10.31
CA LYS A 289 -13.11 -21.12 -9.13
C LYS A 289 -11.93 -22.10 -9.07
N CYS A 290 -11.59 -22.75 -10.17
CA CYS A 290 -10.45 -23.66 -10.24
C CYS A 290 -9.14 -22.91 -9.90
N LEU A 291 -8.88 -21.75 -10.51
CA LEU A 291 -7.69 -20.94 -10.20
C LEU A 291 -7.65 -20.52 -8.72
N THR A 292 -8.75 -19.98 -8.19
CA THR A 292 -8.83 -19.56 -6.79
C THR A 292 -8.69 -20.75 -5.82
N SER A 293 -9.14 -21.95 -6.20
CA SER A 293 -8.94 -23.15 -5.37
C SER A 293 -7.46 -23.42 -5.13
N TYR A 294 -6.58 -23.10 -6.10
CA TYR A 294 -5.11 -23.16 -5.98
C TYR A 294 -4.47 -21.91 -5.38
N SER A 295 -5.26 -20.99 -4.82
CA SER A 295 -4.78 -19.69 -4.30
C SER A 295 -4.14 -18.78 -5.36
N LEU A 296 -4.49 -18.96 -6.64
CA LEU A 296 -4.09 -18.05 -7.72
C LEU A 296 -5.01 -16.81 -7.77
N PRO A 297 -4.46 -15.62 -8.08
CA PRO A 297 -5.25 -14.41 -8.23
C PRO A 297 -6.08 -14.47 -9.52
N THR A 298 -7.32 -14.00 -9.45
CA THR A 298 -8.26 -13.96 -10.57
C THR A 298 -8.61 -12.52 -11.01
N PRO A 299 -8.56 -11.51 -10.13
CA PRO A 299 -8.51 -10.09 -10.51
C PRO A 299 -7.22 -9.36 -10.05
N LEU A 300 -6.88 -8.23 -10.69
CA LEU A 300 -5.79 -7.34 -10.23
C LEU A 300 -6.11 -6.67 -8.88
N GLU A 301 -7.39 -6.54 -8.56
CA GLU A 301 -7.87 -5.87 -7.36
C GLU A 301 -7.72 -6.72 -6.10
N ASP A 302 -7.26 -7.97 -6.23
CA ASP A 302 -6.99 -8.86 -5.12
C ASP A 302 -6.08 -8.19 -4.09
N LYS A 303 -6.41 -8.34 -2.80
CA LYS A 303 -5.67 -7.70 -1.70
C LYS A 303 -4.21 -8.14 -1.65
N HIS A 304 -3.94 -9.40 -1.98
CA HIS A 304 -2.59 -9.95 -2.06
C HIS A 304 -1.81 -9.29 -3.20
N VAL A 305 -2.44 -9.15 -4.38
CA VAL A 305 -1.85 -8.46 -5.54
C VAL A 305 -1.53 -7.01 -5.19
N LYS A 306 -2.48 -6.26 -4.61
CA LYS A 306 -2.26 -4.86 -4.18
C LYS A 306 -1.12 -4.76 -3.16
N LYS A 307 -1.02 -5.70 -2.22
CA LYS A 307 0.07 -5.72 -1.24
C LYS A 307 1.43 -5.95 -1.91
N LEU A 308 1.53 -6.93 -2.81
CA LEU A 308 2.79 -7.25 -3.49
C LEU A 308 3.27 -6.11 -4.39
N THR A 309 2.35 -5.43 -5.07
CA THR A 309 2.64 -4.40 -6.08
C THR A 309 2.75 -2.99 -5.49
N GLY A 310 2.56 -2.81 -4.18
CA GLY A 310 2.50 -1.49 -3.55
C GLY A 310 1.29 -0.67 -4.03
N GLY A 311 0.21 -1.32 -4.48
CA GLY A 311 -1.00 -0.68 -4.97
C GLY A 311 -0.88 -0.05 -6.37
N LYS A 312 0.12 -0.46 -7.17
CA LYS A 312 0.36 0.11 -8.51
C LYS A 312 -0.89 0.01 -9.40
N HIS A 313 -1.35 1.15 -9.92
CA HIS A 313 -2.54 1.24 -10.77
C HIS A 313 -2.21 0.96 -12.24
N CYS A 314 -2.78 -0.09 -12.83
CA CYS A 314 -2.58 -0.44 -14.24
C CYS A 314 -3.46 0.43 -15.16
N GLU A 315 -2.85 1.39 -15.87
CA GLU A 315 -3.58 2.20 -16.86
C GLU A 315 -3.93 1.40 -18.12
N VAL A 316 -5.23 1.38 -18.49
CA VAL A 316 -5.77 0.62 -19.62
C VAL A 316 -5.09 0.97 -20.95
N GLU A 317 -4.83 2.25 -21.21
CA GLU A 317 -4.18 2.69 -22.46
C GLU A 317 -2.72 2.23 -22.56
N ILE A 318 -1.98 2.20 -21.45
CA ILE A 318 -0.63 1.63 -21.41
C ILE A 318 -0.70 0.12 -21.64
N MET A 319 -1.66 -0.58 -21.04
CA MET A 319 -1.86 -2.01 -21.28
C MET A 319 -2.15 -2.29 -22.76
N LEU A 320 -3.02 -1.50 -23.40
CA LEU A 320 -3.29 -1.61 -24.84
C LEU A 320 -2.05 -1.34 -25.71
N MET A 321 -1.22 -0.37 -25.31
CA MET A 321 0.06 -0.08 -25.97
C MET A 321 1.00 -1.30 -25.90
N ILE A 322 1.13 -1.92 -24.72
CA ILE A 322 1.92 -3.14 -24.52
C ILE A 322 1.34 -4.31 -25.32
N MET A 323 0.02 -4.49 -25.30
CA MET A 323 -0.65 -5.49 -26.13
C MET A 323 -0.44 -5.24 -27.62
N GLY A 324 -0.15 -4.00 -28.04
CA GLY A 324 0.14 -3.64 -29.43
C GLY A 324 1.38 -4.35 -30.00
N VAL A 325 2.33 -4.75 -29.13
CA VAL A 325 3.53 -5.52 -29.51
C VAL A 325 3.40 -7.01 -29.25
N ASP A 326 2.20 -7.52 -28.91
CA ASP A 326 1.95 -8.96 -28.82
C ASP A 326 2.22 -9.63 -30.17
N LYS A 327 3.05 -10.67 -30.14
CA LYS A 327 3.53 -11.41 -31.33
C LYS A 327 2.41 -12.14 -32.08
N LYS A 328 1.25 -12.31 -31.45
CA LYS A 328 0.05 -12.88 -32.10
C LYS A 328 -0.62 -11.88 -33.05
N ASN A 329 -0.36 -10.59 -32.90
CA ASN A 329 -1.06 -9.54 -33.65
C ASN A 329 -0.78 -9.63 -35.15
N ASP A 330 -1.76 -9.17 -35.93
CA ASP A 330 -1.63 -9.00 -37.37
C ASP A 330 -1.61 -7.51 -37.71
N GLY A 331 -0.40 -6.96 -37.81
CA GLY A 331 -0.19 -5.52 -37.85
C GLY A 331 -0.74 -4.85 -36.60
N ARG A 332 -1.72 -3.94 -36.77
CA ARG A 332 -2.37 -3.21 -35.66
C ARG A 332 -3.51 -4.01 -35.01
N LYS A 333 -3.94 -5.12 -35.61
CA LYS A 333 -5.09 -5.91 -35.15
C LYS A 333 -4.64 -6.83 -34.03
N LYS A 334 -5.12 -6.58 -32.80
CA LYS A 334 -4.80 -7.39 -31.63
C LYS A 334 -5.45 -8.76 -31.73
N LYS A 335 -4.70 -9.82 -31.43
CA LYS A 335 -5.23 -11.20 -31.42
C LYS A 335 -5.17 -11.82 -30.03
N VAL A 336 -6.30 -12.37 -29.58
CA VAL A 336 -6.49 -12.99 -28.26
C VAL A 336 -7.03 -14.42 -28.44
N VAL A 337 -6.71 -15.33 -27.52
CA VAL A 337 -7.27 -16.69 -27.57
C VAL A 337 -8.62 -16.69 -26.86
N LEU A 338 -9.68 -17.06 -27.58
CA LEU A 338 -11.02 -17.12 -26.99
C LEU A 338 -11.33 -18.56 -26.57
N LEU A 339 -11.71 -18.72 -25.30
CA LEU A 339 -12.19 -19.99 -24.77
C LEU A 339 -13.64 -20.19 -25.24
N ALA A 340 -13.99 -21.37 -25.77
CA ALA A 340 -15.35 -21.70 -26.17
C ALA A 340 -16.08 -22.51 -25.09
N ALA A 341 -15.37 -23.49 -24.51
CA ALA A 341 -15.81 -24.29 -23.38
C ALA A 341 -14.57 -24.71 -22.56
N ILE A 342 -14.77 -25.36 -21.41
CA ILE A 342 -13.65 -25.91 -20.65
C ILE A 342 -12.84 -26.86 -21.54
N SER A 343 -11.52 -26.68 -21.57
CA SER A 343 -10.57 -27.44 -22.41
C SER A 343 -10.80 -27.32 -23.93
N ARG A 344 -11.62 -26.37 -24.41
CA ARG A 344 -11.87 -26.14 -25.84
C ARG A 344 -11.80 -24.66 -26.21
N THR A 345 -10.96 -24.31 -27.16
CA THR A 345 -10.80 -22.94 -27.68
C THR A 345 -11.55 -22.75 -29.00
N HIS A 346 -11.82 -21.50 -29.35
CA HIS A 346 -12.39 -21.09 -30.63
C HIS A 346 -11.28 -21.06 -31.71
N GLU A 347 -10.95 -22.24 -32.25
CA GLU A 347 -10.01 -22.51 -33.37
C GLU A 347 -8.56 -21.98 -33.23
N LYS A 348 -8.33 -20.67 -33.34
CA LYS A 348 -7.02 -19.97 -33.30
C LYS A 348 -7.17 -18.63 -32.57
N ALA A 349 -6.07 -17.92 -32.32
CA ALA A 349 -6.14 -16.55 -31.79
C ALA A 349 -6.99 -15.66 -32.72
N PHE A 350 -8.02 -15.05 -32.14
CA PHE A 350 -9.07 -14.30 -32.83
C PHE A 350 -8.76 -12.80 -32.77
N VAL A 351 -9.04 -12.07 -33.85
CA VAL A 351 -8.87 -10.61 -33.87
C VAL A 351 -9.95 -9.96 -33.04
N VAL A 352 -9.58 -9.12 -32.07
CA VAL A 352 -10.54 -8.40 -31.26
C VAL A 352 -10.36 -6.89 -31.36
N ASN A 353 -11.47 -6.16 -31.29
CA ASN A 353 -11.46 -4.70 -31.22
C ASN A 353 -10.99 -4.24 -29.82
N ASP A 354 -10.17 -3.20 -29.80
CA ASP A 354 -9.64 -2.58 -28.59
C ASP A 354 -10.76 -2.13 -27.63
N ASP A 355 -11.92 -1.73 -28.15
CA ASP A 355 -13.05 -1.27 -27.32
C ASP A 355 -13.56 -2.36 -26.37
N TYR A 356 -13.63 -3.62 -26.83
CA TYR A 356 -14.01 -4.73 -25.95
C TYR A 356 -12.92 -5.04 -24.90
N ILE A 357 -11.65 -4.86 -25.27
CA ILE A 357 -10.53 -5.02 -24.32
C ILE A 357 -10.60 -3.93 -23.24
N ARG A 358 -10.93 -2.68 -23.60
CA ARG A 358 -11.15 -1.59 -22.63
C ARG A 358 -12.23 -1.94 -21.63
N VAL A 359 -13.39 -2.41 -22.10
CA VAL A 359 -14.52 -2.79 -21.23
C VAL A 359 -14.12 -3.89 -20.22
N ILE A 360 -13.25 -4.82 -20.61
CA ILE A 360 -12.78 -5.88 -19.72
C ILE A 360 -11.80 -5.35 -18.66
N LEU A 361 -10.94 -4.41 -19.03
CA LEU A 361 -9.89 -3.89 -18.15
C LEU A 361 -10.37 -2.73 -17.25
N SER A 362 -11.45 -2.04 -17.60
CA SER A 362 -11.97 -0.89 -16.85
C SER A 362 -12.86 -1.29 -15.67
N LEU A 363 -12.64 -0.64 -14.52
CA LEU A 363 -13.49 -0.76 -13.33
C LEU A 363 -14.76 0.11 -13.39
N SER A 364 -14.82 1.05 -14.33
CA SER A 364 -15.95 1.96 -14.55
C SER A 364 -16.40 1.90 -16.01
N LEU A 365 -17.65 2.29 -16.28
CA LEU A 365 -18.24 2.29 -17.61
C LEU A 365 -19.02 3.58 -17.87
N ILE A 366 -18.98 4.07 -19.11
CA ILE A 366 -19.92 5.09 -19.59
C ILE A 366 -21.05 4.38 -20.34
N VAL A 367 -22.29 4.68 -19.96
CA VAL A 367 -23.51 4.17 -20.61
C VAL A 367 -24.16 5.29 -21.40
N HIS A 368 -24.36 5.07 -22.70
CA HIS A 368 -25.07 5.99 -23.60
C HIS A 368 -26.56 5.64 -23.70
N SER A 369 -27.38 6.65 -24.03
CA SER A 369 -28.83 6.49 -24.17
C SER A 369 -29.21 5.71 -25.43
N GLN A 370 -30.20 4.82 -25.34
CA GLN A 370 -30.73 4.05 -26.47
C GLN A 370 -32.25 3.89 -26.40
N GLY A 371 -32.90 3.85 -27.57
CA GLY A 371 -34.33 3.65 -27.73
C GLY A 371 -34.74 2.19 -27.55
N SER A 372 -35.64 1.97 -26.58
CA SER A 372 -36.68 0.92 -26.53
C SER A 372 -36.37 -0.49 -27.08
N ALA A 373 -35.37 -1.20 -26.56
CA ALA A 373 -35.36 -2.66 -26.61
C ALA A 373 -34.62 -3.26 -25.40
N VAL A 374 -35.28 -4.15 -24.67
CA VAL A 374 -34.70 -4.95 -23.57
C VAL A 374 -34.65 -6.41 -24.03
N PRO A 375 -33.50 -7.10 -24.03
CA PRO A 375 -33.43 -8.50 -24.45
C PRO A 375 -33.98 -9.48 -23.40
N GLU A 376 -34.54 -10.60 -23.87
CA GLU A 376 -34.98 -11.73 -23.04
C GLU A 376 -33.79 -12.60 -22.55
N LEU A 377 -33.98 -13.26 -21.39
CA LEU A 377 -32.94 -13.95 -20.59
C LEU A 377 -33.16 -15.47 -20.57
N GLU A 378 -32.23 -16.32 -20.06
CA GLU A 378 -32.39 -17.78 -19.76
C GLU A 378 -31.37 -18.25 -18.67
N ASN A 379 -31.57 -19.45 -18.08
CA ASN A 379 -30.65 -20.31 -17.27
C ASN A 379 -30.64 -20.34 -15.71
N LEU A 380 -30.23 -21.52 -15.21
CA LEU A 380 -30.04 -21.96 -13.81
C LEU A 380 -28.73 -21.42 -13.19
N LEU A 381 -28.77 -21.04 -11.90
CA LEU A 381 -27.62 -20.47 -11.19
C LEU A 381 -26.73 -21.56 -10.55
N HIS A 382 -25.50 -21.72 -11.05
CA HIS A 382 -24.43 -22.44 -10.36
C HIS A 382 -23.87 -21.58 -9.21
N SER A 383 -24.12 -21.98 -7.96
CA SER A 383 -23.66 -21.26 -6.76
C SER A 383 -22.86 -22.17 -5.83
N ASP A 384 -21.98 -21.60 -5.01
CA ASP A 384 -21.23 -22.35 -3.99
C ASP A 384 -22.15 -23.11 -3.02
N ASP A 385 -23.33 -22.56 -2.71
CA ASP A 385 -24.33 -23.24 -1.88
C ASP A 385 -24.82 -24.55 -2.54
N THR A 386 -25.05 -24.55 -3.86
CA THR A 386 -25.49 -25.72 -4.62
C THR A 386 -24.42 -26.81 -4.62
N GLU A 387 -23.16 -26.44 -4.85
CA GLU A 387 -22.06 -27.40 -4.97
C GLU A 387 -21.67 -28.04 -3.64
N HIS A 388 -21.54 -27.25 -2.56
CA HIS A 388 -21.29 -27.79 -1.22
C HIS A 388 -22.42 -28.73 -0.79
N MET A 389 -23.65 -28.42 -1.16
CA MET A 389 -24.81 -29.26 -0.86
C MET A 389 -24.80 -30.56 -1.66
N LEU A 390 -24.50 -30.53 -2.96
CA LEU A 390 -24.38 -31.72 -3.80
C LEU A 390 -23.29 -32.67 -3.30
N THR A 391 -22.10 -32.14 -3.03
CA THR A 391 -20.96 -32.91 -2.51
C THR A 391 -21.30 -33.54 -1.16
N ALA A 392 -21.91 -32.79 -0.24
CA ALA A 392 -22.32 -33.31 1.06
C ALA A 392 -23.38 -34.43 0.94
N LEU A 393 -24.43 -34.22 0.16
CA LEU A 393 -25.49 -35.23 -0.05
C LEU A 393 -24.96 -36.49 -0.75
N HIS A 394 -23.99 -36.34 -1.65
CA HIS A 394 -23.32 -37.47 -2.29
C HIS A 394 -22.45 -38.27 -1.30
N LYS A 395 -21.64 -37.60 -0.47
CA LYS A 395 -20.86 -38.26 0.62
C LYS A 395 -21.76 -39.03 1.59
N LEU A 396 -22.94 -38.50 1.86
CA LEU A 396 -23.98 -39.15 2.68
C LEU A 396 -24.74 -40.28 1.95
N ARG A 397 -24.39 -40.60 0.69
CA ARG A 397 -25.06 -41.58 -0.17
C ARG A 397 -26.56 -41.30 -0.36
N GLY A 398 -26.98 -40.05 -0.17
CA GLY A 398 -28.36 -39.62 -0.33
C GLY A 398 -28.75 -39.39 -1.79
N ILE A 399 -27.76 -39.04 -2.63
CA ILE A 399 -27.95 -38.80 -4.06
C ILE A 399 -26.77 -39.35 -4.88
N GLN A 400 -27.05 -39.70 -6.13
CA GLN A 400 -26.09 -39.69 -7.23
C GLN A 400 -26.46 -38.54 -8.15
N TYR A 401 -25.48 -37.83 -8.70
CA TYR A 401 -25.73 -36.74 -9.63
C TYR A 401 -24.73 -36.74 -10.77
N SER A 402 -25.15 -36.22 -11.92
CA SER A 402 -24.32 -35.98 -13.09
C SER A 402 -24.74 -34.67 -13.75
N TRP A 403 -23.86 -34.13 -14.59
CA TRP A 403 -24.12 -32.94 -15.37
C TRP A 403 -24.21 -33.31 -16.85
N GLU A 404 -25.22 -32.78 -17.54
CA GLU A 404 -25.40 -32.87 -18.99
C GLU A 404 -25.34 -31.47 -19.62
N GLU A 405 -25.21 -31.41 -20.94
CA GLU A 405 -25.17 -30.17 -21.73
C GLU A 405 -24.16 -29.11 -21.24
N ASP A 406 -22.91 -29.55 -21.01
CA ASP A 406 -21.81 -28.70 -20.52
C ASP A 406 -22.09 -28.03 -19.16
N GLY A 407 -22.95 -28.63 -18.34
CA GLY A 407 -23.25 -28.18 -16.98
C GLY A 407 -24.59 -27.47 -16.83
N ASP A 408 -25.40 -27.30 -17.89
CA ASP A 408 -26.69 -26.62 -17.79
C ASP A 408 -27.78 -27.49 -17.16
N ILE A 409 -27.69 -28.81 -17.33
CA ILE A 409 -28.67 -29.77 -16.81
C ILE A 409 -28.02 -30.58 -15.67
N LEU A 410 -28.61 -30.46 -14.47
CA LEU A 410 -28.25 -31.29 -13.32
C LEU A 410 -29.18 -32.50 -13.25
N VAL A 411 -28.64 -33.69 -13.51
CA VAL A 411 -29.37 -34.95 -13.37
C VAL A 411 -29.17 -35.46 -11.93
N VAL A 412 -30.25 -35.55 -11.16
CA VAL A 412 -30.21 -36.02 -9.75
C VAL A 412 -31.00 -37.31 -9.58
N ASN A 413 -30.30 -38.37 -9.19
CA ASN A 413 -30.88 -39.64 -8.78
C ASN A 413 -30.89 -39.73 -7.25
N GLY A 414 -32.03 -39.40 -6.64
CA GLY A 414 -32.21 -39.45 -5.19
C GLY A 414 -32.45 -40.87 -4.66
N ASN A 415 -31.94 -41.17 -3.47
CA ASN A 415 -32.09 -42.48 -2.80
C ASN A 415 -33.31 -42.53 -1.84
N GLY A 416 -34.37 -41.77 -2.13
CA GLY A 416 -35.61 -41.78 -1.35
C GLY A 416 -35.47 -41.37 0.12
N GLY A 417 -34.48 -40.52 0.45
CA GLY A 417 -34.24 -40.05 1.82
C GLY A 417 -33.45 -41.01 2.70
N LYS A 418 -32.86 -42.08 2.14
CA LYS A 418 -31.94 -42.97 2.85
C LYS A 418 -30.53 -42.39 2.80
N LEU A 419 -30.12 -41.70 3.87
CA LEU A 419 -28.77 -41.18 4.04
C LEU A 419 -28.02 -41.99 5.09
N HIS A 420 -26.70 -42.12 4.92
CA HIS A 420 -25.81 -42.89 5.80
C HIS A 420 -24.69 -42.01 6.35
N ALA A 421 -24.35 -42.21 7.62
CA ALA A 421 -23.25 -41.47 8.25
C ALA A 421 -21.93 -41.74 7.51
N CYS A 422 -21.17 -40.67 7.25
CA CYS A 422 -19.81 -40.74 6.71
C CYS A 422 -18.79 -40.45 7.82
N GLY A 423 -17.61 -41.06 7.74
CA GLY A 423 -16.54 -40.83 8.73
C GLY A 423 -15.87 -39.46 8.60
N ASP A 424 -16.05 -38.80 7.47
CA ASP A 424 -15.47 -37.48 7.18
C ASP A 424 -16.38 -36.34 7.65
N GLU A 425 -15.78 -35.21 8.01
CA GLU A 425 -16.52 -33.96 8.22
C GLU A 425 -17.10 -33.43 6.89
N LEU A 426 -18.29 -32.85 6.96
CA LEU A 426 -18.92 -32.17 5.83
C LEU A 426 -18.50 -30.70 5.81
N TYR A 427 -17.50 -30.36 4.98
CA TYR A 427 -17.02 -28.99 4.79
C TYR A 427 -17.90 -28.19 3.83
N LEU A 428 -18.42 -27.05 4.29
CA LEU A 428 -19.41 -26.24 3.58
C LEU A 428 -18.91 -24.85 3.17
N GLY A 429 -17.60 -24.59 3.25
CA GLY A 429 -17.06 -23.26 2.95
C GLY A 429 -17.72 -22.15 3.78
N ASN A 430 -18.29 -21.12 3.14
CA ASN A 430 -19.17 -20.12 3.77
C ASN A 430 -20.61 -20.17 3.23
N ALA A 431 -21.06 -21.34 2.77
CA ALA A 431 -22.40 -21.57 2.22
C ALA A 431 -23.45 -21.59 3.34
N GLY A 432 -24.00 -20.43 3.67
CA GLY A 432 -24.93 -20.26 4.79
C GLY A 432 -26.27 -20.96 4.58
N THR A 433 -26.70 -21.11 3.34
CA THR A 433 -27.93 -21.83 2.99
C THR A 433 -27.69 -23.33 3.12
N ALA A 434 -26.57 -23.81 2.57
CA ALA A 434 -26.16 -25.21 2.70
C ALA A 434 -26.00 -25.63 4.17
N ALA A 435 -25.33 -24.82 5.00
CA ALA A 435 -25.16 -25.11 6.43
C ALA A 435 -26.48 -25.27 7.16
N ARG A 436 -27.46 -24.38 6.94
CA ARG A 436 -28.78 -24.47 7.57
C ARG A 436 -29.54 -25.70 7.08
N PHE A 437 -29.58 -25.92 5.77
CA PHE A 437 -30.29 -27.05 5.18
C PHE A 437 -29.71 -28.39 5.64
N LEU A 438 -28.40 -28.57 5.51
CA LEU A 438 -27.71 -29.81 5.85
C LEU A 438 -27.73 -30.12 7.35
N THR A 439 -27.76 -29.11 8.23
CA THR A 439 -27.91 -29.34 9.68
C THR A 439 -29.24 -30.02 10.00
N SER A 440 -30.33 -29.61 9.35
CA SER A 440 -31.61 -30.31 9.44
C SER A 440 -31.60 -31.68 8.75
N VAL A 441 -31.02 -31.80 7.55
CA VAL A 441 -30.93 -33.09 6.82
C VAL A 441 -30.10 -34.12 7.58
N ALA A 442 -29.06 -33.71 8.30
CA ALA A 442 -28.21 -34.59 9.09
C ALA A 442 -28.99 -35.37 10.16
N THR A 443 -30.15 -34.86 10.61
CA THR A 443 -31.03 -35.58 11.53
C THR A 443 -31.69 -36.81 10.90
N LEU A 444 -31.83 -36.85 9.57
CA LEU A 444 -32.41 -37.98 8.82
C LEU A 444 -31.38 -39.09 8.56
N VAL A 445 -30.12 -38.86 8.89
CA VAL A 445 -29.05 -39.80 8.56
C VAL A 445 -29.12 -41.00 9.50
N SER A 446 -29.01 -42.18 8.90
CA SER A 446 -28.95 -43.45 9.62
C SER A 446 -27.50 -43.79 9.98
N PRO A 447 -27.26 -44.41 11.15
CA PRO A 447 -25.93 -44.87 11.53
C PRO A 447 -25.39 -45.88 10.51
N SER A 448 -24.07 -45.91 10.33
CA SER A 448 -23.39 -46.78 9.38
C SER A 448 -22.13 -47.38 10.03
N GLY A 449 -22.19 -48.66 10.40
CA GLY A 449 -21.14 -49.30 11.18
C GLY A 449 -21.04 -48.71 12.59
N GLU A 450 -19.85 -48.27 12.99
CA GLU A 450 -19.60 -47.59 14.29
C GLU A 450 -19.90 -46.08 14.25
N LEU A 451 -20.23 -45.52 13.08
CA LEU A 451 -20.49 -44.10 12.91
C LEU A 451 -21.94 -43.77 13.27
N ASP A 452 -22.12 -42.98 14.33
CA ASP A 452 -23.43 -42.61 14.91
C ASP A 452 -23.75 -41.11 14.79
N SER A 453 -22.89 -40.31 14.17
CA SER A 453 -23.03 -38.85 14.09
C SER A 453 -22.33 -38.27 12.87
N ILE A 454 -22.69 -37.03 12.51
CA ILE A 454 -22.08 -36.26 11.41
C ILE A 454 -21.60 -34.93 11.96
N VAL A 455 -20.43 -34.49 11.49
CA VAL A 455 -19.90 -33.17 11.77
C VAL A 455 -20.07 -32.27 10.53
N LEU A 456 -20.72 -31.12 10.71
CA LEU A 456 -20.80 -30.07 9.70
C LEU A 456 -19.87 -28.93 10.07
N THR A 457 -18.99 -28.54 9.15
CA THR A 457 -17.96 -27.53 9.37
C THR A 457 -17.86 -26.56 8.17
N GLY A 458 -16.99 -25.56 8.27
CA GLY A 458 -16.75 -24.59 7.20
C GLY A 458 -15.55 -23.71 7.50
N ASN A 459 -15.40 -22.65 6.70
CA ASN A 459 -14.28 -21.72 6.85
C ASN A 459 -14.38 -20.87 8.12
N ALA A 460 -13.35 -20.08 8.42
CA ALA A 460 -13.30 -19.24 9.62
C ALA A 460 -14.51 -18.30 9.78
N ARG A 461 -15.09 -17.84 8.67
CA ARG A 461 -16.29 -16.98 8.67
C ARG A 461 -17.56 -17.77 8.98
N MET A 462 -17.69 -19.00 8.48
CA MET A 462 -18.79 -19.91 8.82
C MET A 462 -18.80 -20.25 10.31
N LYS A 463 -17.60 -20.41 10.91
CA LYS A 463 -17.43 -20.69 12.35
C LYS A 463 -17.89 -19.55 13.27
N GLN A 464 -18.14 -18.36 12.73
CA GLN A 464 -18.70 -17.20 13.43
C GLN A 464 -20.15 -16.90 13.03
N ARG A 465 -20.74 -17.69 12.11
CA ARG A 465 -22.04 -17.41 11.51
C ARG A 465 -23.17 -18.02 12.35
N PRO A 466 -24.23 -17.27 12.67
CA PRO A 466 -25.25 -17.72 13.60
C PRO A 466 -26.17 -18.81 13.02
N ILE A 467 -26.32 -19.91 13.78
CA ILE A 467 -27.25 -21.03 13.53
C ILE A 467 -28.08 -21.43 14.77
N ARG A 468 -27.88 -20.75 15.92
CA ARG A 468 -28.52 -21.06 17.22
C ARG A 468 -30.02 -21.38 17.13
N SER A 469 -30.83 -20.51 16.53
CA SER A 469 -32.29 -20.72 16.47
C SER A 469 -32.70 -22.03 15.79
N LEU A 470 -31.95 -22.48 14.78
CA LEU A 470 -32.21 -23.77 14.13
C LEU A 470 -31.80 -24.93 15.04
N VAL A 471 -30.64 -24.84 15.69
CA VAL A 471 -30.17 -25.88 16.62
C VAL A 471 -31.10 -26.03 17.82
N ASP A 472 -31.58 -24.92 18.38
CA ASP A 472 -32.54 -24.94 19.49
C ASP A 472 -33.86 -25.61 19.07
N ALA A 473 -34.34 -25.33 17.85
CA ALA A 473 -35.51 -26.01 17.30
C ALA A 473 -35.30 -27.52 17.13
N LEU A 474 -34.14 -27.93 16.59
CA LEU A 474 -33.80 -29.35 16.43
C LEU A 474 -33.66 -30.07 17.79
N ARG A 475 -33.05 -29.43 18.79
CA ARG A 475 -32.95 -29.93 20.16
C ARG A 475 -34.31 -30.09 20.82
N SER A 476 -35.19 -29.10 20.67
CA SER A 476 -36.56 -29.19 21.17
C SER A 476 -37.35 -30.36 20.57
N ASN A 477 -36.93 -30.84 19.40
CA ASN A 477 -37.58 -31.93 18.67
C ASN A 477 -36.80 -33.26 18.69
N GLY A 478 -35.91 -33.42 19.67
CA GLY A 478 -35.26 -34.71 19.98
C GLY A 478 -33.91 -34.95 19.29
N SER A 479 -33.31 -33.96 18.63
CA SER A 479 -31.94 -34.07 18.09
C SER A 479 -30.93 -33.34 18.97
N ALA A 480 -30.03 -34.08 19.63
CA ALA A 480 -29.13 -33.54 20.66
C ALA A 480 -27.94 -32.69 20.12
N VAL A 481 -28.05 -32.13 18.91
CA VAL A 481 -27.00 -31.39 18.18
C VAL A 481 -26.01 -30.65 19.10
N GLU A 482 -24.72 -30.94 18.98
CA GLU A 482 -23.64 -30.41 19.82
C GLU A 482 -22.81 -29.35 19.06
N TYR A 483 -22.36 -28.31 19.77
CA TYR A 483 -21.39 -27.34 19.24
C TYR A 483 -19.98 -27.80 19.58
N LEU A 484 -19.10 -27.90 18.59
CA LEU A 484 -17.72 -28.40 18.80
C LEU A 484 -16.71 -27.30 19.14
N GLU A 485 -17.00 -26.06 18.75
CA GLU A 485 -16.13 -24.91 19.02
C GLU A 485 -16.91 -23.78 19.72
N SER A 486 -17.46 -22.84 18.95
CA SER A 486 -18.19 -21.68 19.49
C SER A 486 -19.69 -21.98 19.64
N GLN A 487 -20.28 -21.56 20.76
CA GLN A 487 -21.72 -21.68 20.98
C GLN A 487 -22.51 -20.83 19.97
N GLY A 488 -23.45 -21.45 19.26
CA GLY A 488 -24.38 -20.75 18.36
C GLY A 488 -23.94 -20.66 16.89
N SER A 489 -22.80 -21.25 16.52
CA SER A 489 -22.25 -21.31 15.16
C SER A 489 -21.69 -22.70 14.85
N LEU A 490 -21.28 -22.95 13.60
CA LEU A 490 -20.53 -24.18 13.25
C LEU A 490 -19.13 -24.16 13.89
N PRO A 491 -18.44 -25.32 14.04
CA PRO A 491 -18.86 -26.67 13.65
C PRO A 491 -19.89 -27.28 14.60
N VAL A 492 -20.81 -28.06 14.04
CA VAL A 492 -21.84 -28.78 14.82
C VAL A 492 -21.76 -30.28 14.56
N ARG A 493 -21.89 -31.07 15.63
CA ARG A 493 -22.08 -32.52 15.56
C ARG A 493 -23.56 -32.86 15.70
N VAL A 494 -24.11 -33.53 14.71
CA VAL A 494 -25.52 -33.96 14.67
C VAL A 494 -25.57 -35.48 14.83
N PRO A 495 -26.17 -36.02 15.90
CA PRO A 495 -26.38 -37.46 16.06
C PRO A 495 -27.32 -38.03 14.99
N SER A 496 -26.97 -39.20 14.47
CA SER A 496 -27.76 -39.97 13.50
C SER A 496 -29.00 -40.53 14.19
N THR A 497 -30.13 -39.86 13.99
CA THR A 497 -31.39 -40.12 14.71
C THR A 497 -32.46 -40.76 13.84
N SER A 498 -32.15 -41.05 12.56
CA SER A 498 -33.11 -41.55 11.54
C SER A 498 -34.39 -40.70 11.44
N GLY A 499 -34.29 -39.41 11.78
CA GLY A 499 -35.36 -38.42 11.75
C GLY A 499 -35.66 -37.78 13.09
N LEU A 500 -36.52 -36.76 13.04
CA LEU A 500 -36.99 -36.05 14.22
C LEU A 500 -38.14 -36.82 14.89
N THR A 501 -38.35 -36.60 16.19
CA THR A 501 -39.43 -37.27 16.96
C THR A 501 -40.84 -36.96 16.44
N GLY A 502 -41.00 -35.87 15.68
CA GLY A 502 -42.29 -35.41 15.16
C GLY A 502 -43.17 -34.80 16.26
N ARG A 503 -44.28 -34.15 15.87
CA ARG A 503 -45.24 -33.33 16.66
C ARG A 503 -45.08 -31.82 16.40
N ARG A 504 -45.32 -30.98 17.41
CA ARG A 504 -45.35 -29.51 17.31
C ARG A 504 -43.93 -28.95 17.43
N ILE A 505 -43.48 -28.25 16.39
CA ILE A 505 -42.21 -27.51 16.37
C ILE A 505 -42.58 -26.03 16.32
N GLU A 506 -42.04 -25.24 17.24
CA GLU A 506 -42.27 -23.79 17.29
C GLU A 506 -40.99 -23.05 16.92
N LEU A 507 -41.12 -22.06 16.03
CA LEU A 507 -40.04 -21.19 15.61
C LEU A 507 -40.44 -19.75 15.89
N GLU A 508 -39.52 -18.98 16.48
CA GLU A 508 -39.78 -17.59 16.84
C GLU A 508 -39.86 -16.70 15.58
N ALA A 509 -40.96 -15.97 15.42
CA ALA A 509 -41.18 -15.05 14.31
C ALA A 509 -40.88 -13.60 14.74
N LYS A 510 -39.74 -13.05 14.33
CA LYS A 510 -39.42 -11.63 14.57
C LYS A 510 -40.32 -10.73 13.72
N VAL A 511 -40.99 -9.77 14.37
CA VAL A 511 -42.00 -8.86 13.77
C VAL A 511 -41.50 -8.16 12.49
N SER A 512 -40.21 -7.79 12.43
CA SER A 512 -39.61 -7.12 11.28
C SER A 512 -39.36 -8.02 10.05
N SER A 513 -39.36 -9.36 10.19
CA SER A 513 -39.09 -10.31 9.09
C SER A 513 -40.29 -11.18 8.70
N GLN A 514 -41.41 -11.11 9.41
CA GLN A 514 -42.59 -11.97 9.20
C GLN A 514 -43.09 -12.00 7.75
N ARG A 515 -43.20 -10.84 7.09
CA ARG A 515 -43.67 -10.75 5.70
C ARG A 515 -42.69 -11.39 4.70
N ILE A 516 -41.38 -11.24 4.93
CA ILE A 516 -40.36 -11.80 4.05
C ILE A 516 -40.28 -13.31 4.24
N SER A 517 -40.27 -13.78 5.50
CA SER A 517 -40.26 -15.21 5.82
C SER A 517 -41.48 -15.94 5.27
N GLN A 518 -42.66 -15.30 5.28
CA GLN A 518 -43.88 -15.86 4.72
C GLN A 518 -43.76 -16.18 3.22
N LEU A 519 -43.16 -15.30 2.42
CA LEU A 519 -42.90 -15.56 0.99
C LEU A 519 -42.01 -16.79 0.78
N TYR A 520 -40.97 -16.96 1.60
CA TYR A 520 -40.12 -18.15 1.54
C TYR A 520 -40.84 -19.41 2.00
N ILE A 521 -41.73 -19.32 3.00
CA ILE A 521 -42.56 -20.45 3.44
C ILE A 521 -43.49 -20.88 2.30
N ASP A 522 -44.19 -19.94 1.67
CA ASP A 522 -45.11 -20.22 0.56
C ASP A 522 -44.38 -20.82 -0.64
N MET A 523 -43.19 -20.30 -0.98
CA MET A 523 -42.31 -20.88 -2.00
C MET A 523 -41.93 -22.32 -1.68
N ASN A 524 -41.49 -22.61 -0.45
CA ASN A 524 -41.13 -23.97 -0.05
C ASN A 524 -42.35 -24.91 -0.08
N VAL A 525 -43.54 -24.46 0.34
CA VAL A 525 -44.78 -25.24 0.28
C VAL A 525 -45.17 -25.57 -1.17
N ALA A 526 -45.07 -24.60 -2.08
CA ALA A 526 -45.32 -24.80 -3.50
C ALA A 526 -44.31 -25.80 -4.12
N MET A 527 -43.02 -25.67 -3.78
CA MET A 527 -41.99 -26.63 -4.20
C MET A 527 -42.27 -28.03 -3.65
N MET A 528 -42.59 -28.17 -2.36
CA MET A 528 -42.95 -29.46 -1.75
C MET A 528 -44.13 -30.10 -2.49
N THR A 529 -45.12 -29.31 -2.90
CA THR A 529 -46.28 -29.76 -3.68
C THR A 529 -45.87 -30.29 -5.05
N ALA A 530 -44.98 -29.59 -5.76
CA ALA A 530 -44.43 -30.05 -7.04
C ALA A 530 -43.67 -31.39 -6.91
N PHE A 531 -43.10 -31.67 -5.75
CA PHE A 531 -42.45 -32.93 -5.40
C PHE A 531 -43.40 -33.92 -4.67
N GLY A 532 -44.72 -33.74 -4.80
CA GLY A 532 -45.74 -34.69 -4.33
C GLY A 532 -46.08 -34.65 -2.84
N ILE A 533 -45.71 -33.58 -2.12
CA ILE A 533 -45.99 -33.37 -0.70
C ILE A 533 -46.92 -32.17 -0.50
N GLU A 534 -48.16 -32.45 -0.11
CA GLU A 534 -49.17 -31.42 0.12
C GLU A 534 -49.14 -30.93 1.58
N VAL A 535 -48.69 -29.70 1.79
CA VAL A 535 -48.69 -29.04 3.11
C VAL A 535 -49.98 -28.22 3.24
N THR A 536 -50.70 -28.40 4.35
CA THR A 536 -51.97 -27.69 4.59
C THR A 536 -51.81 -26.63 5.67
N LYS A 537 -52.23 -25.39 5.39
CA LYS A 537 -52.24 -24.31 6.38
C LYS A 537 -53.41 -24.51 7.35
N SER A 538 -53.19 -24.30 8.64
CA SER A 538 -54.25 -24.39 9.65
C SER A 538 -55.33 -23.33 9.39
N THR A 539 -56.59 -23.72 9.57
CA THR A 539 -57.75 -22.81 9.47
C THR A 539 -58.02 -22.07 10.77
N THR A 540 -57.43 -22.50 11.89
CA THR A 540 -57.60 -21.91 13.22
C THR A 540 -56.43 -21.03 13.66
N ASP A 541 -55.21 -21.33 13.18
CA ASP A 541 -53.98 -20.65 13.60
C ASP A 541 -53.19 -20.12 12.39
N GLU A 542 -53.11 -18.79 12.26
CA GLU A 542 -52.63 -18.09 11.05
C GLU A 542 -51.22 -18.46 10.58
N TYR A 543 -50.33 -18.92 11.48
CA TYR A 543 -48.94 -19.26 11.16
C TYR A 543 -48.60 -20.73 11.41
N THR A 544 -49.61 -21.61 11.44
CA THR A 544 -49.42 -23.05 11.65
C THR A 544 -49.61 -23.83 10.35
N TYR A 545 -48.68 -24.73 10.06
CA TYR A 545 -48.67 -25.57 8.85
C TYR A 545 -48.63 -27.05 9.23
N HIS A 546 -49.54 -27.84 8.67
CA HIS A 546 -49.58 -29.29 8.83
C HIS A 546 -48.81 -29.94 7.68
N ILE A 547 -47.63 -30.48 8.02
CA ILE A 547 -46.73 -31.14 7.07
C ILE A 547 -46.90 -32.67 7.20
N PRO A 548 -47.25 -33.40 6.12
CA PRO A 548 -47.41 -34.84 6.19
C PRO A 548 -46.07 -35.58 6.21
N GLN A 549 -46.02 -36.73 6.87
CA GLN A 549 -44.85 -37.60 6.87
C GLN A 549 -44.88 -38.54 5.66
N ARG A 550 -44.23 -38.14 4.56
CA ARG A 550 -44.11 -38.92 3.30
C ARG A 550 -42.77 -38.64 2.62
N SER A 551 -42.37 -39.52 1.69
CA SER A 551 -41.21 -39.29 0.82
C SER A 551 -41.60 -38.45 -0.39
N TYR A 552 -40.71 -37.54 -0.81
CA TYR A 552 -40.87 -36.78 -2.05
C TYR A 552 -40.91 -37.73 -3.27
N LYS A 553 -41.75 -37.39 -4.24
CA LYS A 553 -41.82 -38.01 -5.56
C LYS A 553 -41.19 -37.06 -6.57
N ASN A 554 -39.99 -37.40 -7.04
CA ASN A 554 -39.28 -36.58 -8.02
C ASN A 554 -40.09 -36.48 -9.32
N PRO A 555 -40.33 -35.26 -9.84
CA PRO A 555 -40.88 -35.10 -11.19
C PRO A 555 -39.84 -35.53 -12.23
N ALA A 556 -40.28 -35.84 -13.45
CA ALA A 556 -39.37 -36.18 -14.55
C ALA A 556 -38.49 -35.00 -14.95
N GLU A 557 -39.01 -33.78 -14.80
CA GLU A 557 -38.32 -32.52 -15.07
C GLU A 557 -38.79 -31.47 -14.05
N TYR A 558 -37.87 -30.62 -13.60
CA TYR A 558 -38.20 -29.48 -12.75
C TYR A 558 -37.42 -28.25 -13.22
N VAL A 559 -38.13 -27.27 -13.76
CA VAL A 559 -37.54 -26.02 -14.25
C VAL A 559 -37.38 -25.06 -13.09
N VAL A 560 -36.15 -24.63 -12.81
CA VAL A 560 -35.88 -23.60 -11.79
C VAL A 560 -36.21 -22.24 -12.38
N GLU A 561 -37.17 -21.54 -11.77
CA GLU A 561 -37.54 -20.19 -12.17
C GLU A 561 -36.35 -19.23 -12.04
N ARG A 562 -36.26 -18.28 -12.99
CA ARG A 562 -35.25 -17.22 -12.94
C ARG A 562 -35.42 -16.39 -11.68
N ARG A 563 -34.34 -15.75 -11.25
CA ARG A 563 -34.38 -14.86 -10.09
C ARG A 563 -35.30 -13.67 -10.38
N LEU A 564 -36.57 -13.78 -9.99
CA LEU A 564 -37.50 -12.66 -9.93
C LEU A 564 -37.03 -11.73 -8.81
N PHE A 565 -36.39 -10.63 -9.16
CA PHE A 565 -36.45 -9.46 -8.28
C PHE A 565 -37.93 -9.10 -8.19
N CYS A 566 -38.52 -9.34 -7.02
CA CYS A 566 -39.96 -9.41 -6.83
C CYS A 566 -40.70 -8.24 -7.51
N ASN A 567 -41.87 -8.54 -8.07
CA ASN A 567 -42.81 -7.57 -8.62
C ASN A 567 -43.06 -6.46 -7.57
N LEU A 568 -42.56 -5.25 -7.85
CA LEU A 568 -42.24 -4.18 -6.90
C LEU A 568 -43.45 -3.52 -6.21
N SER A 569 -44.68 -3.96 -6.45
CA SER A 569 -45.90 -3.33 -5.90
C SER A 569 -45.95 -3.28 -4.37
N SER A 570 -45.24 -4.17 -3.66
CA SER A 570 -45.14 -4.17 -2.19
C SER A 570 -43.90 -3.45 -1.62
N CYS A 571 -43.01 -2.93 -2.46
CA CYS A 571 -41.72 -2.35 -2.04
C CYS A 571 -41.51 -0.88 -2.47
N TYR A 572 -42.50 -0.24 -3.11
CA TYR A 572 -42.44 1.18 -3.43
C TYR A 572 -42.71 2.04 -2.18
N ARG A 573 -41.65 2.43 -1.47
CA ARG A 573 -41.44 3.80 -0.95
C ARG A 573 -39.93 4.06 -0.74
N GLY A 574 -39.34 4.90 -1.60
CA GLY A 574 -38.20 5.78 -1.30
C GLY A 574 -36.77 5.24 -1.37
N TYR A 575 -35.94 5.79 -2.26
CA TYR A 575 -34.47 5.76 -2.18
C TYR A 575 -33.91 7.10 -2.70
N ASP A 576 -32.99 7.69 -1.95
CA ASP A 576 -32.24 8.91 -2.30
C ASP A 576 -30.75 8.58 -2.56
N TRP A 577 -30.07 9.45 -3.29
CA TRP A 577 -28.84 9.23 -4.06
C TRP A 577 -27.53 9.34 -3.28
N GLU A 578 -27.51 9.77 -2.01
CA GLU A 578 -26.24 10.16 -1.38
C GLU A 578 -25.81 9.45 -0.09
N HIS A 579 -26.62 8.64 0.60
CA HIS A 579 -26.20 8.06 1.90
C HIS A 579 -26.57 6.58 2.11
N ARG A 580 -25.54 5.77 2.42
CA ARG A 580 -25.67 4.38 2.89
C ARG A 580 -26.32 4.36 4.28
N TYR A 581 -27.21 3.38 4.52
CA TYR A 581 -27.99 3.08 5.73
C TYR A 581 -29.30 3.85 5.89
N CYS A 582 -30.37 3.32 5.32
CA CYS A 582 -31.73 3.47 5.85
C CYS A 582 -32.58 2.26 5.44
N ALA A 583 -32.68 1.26 6.32
CA ALA A 583 -33.79 0.30 6.28
C ALA A 583 -35.03 0.82 7.04
N GLU A 584 -35.00 2.06 7.55
CA GLU A 584 -36.03 2.57 8.47
C GLU A 584 -36.57 3.99 8.18
N TYR A 585 -36.17 4.68 7.12
CA TYR A 585 -36.74 6.00 6.79
C TYR A 585 -37.36 6.06 5.41
N TRP A 586 -38.67 6.35 5.41
CA TRP A 586 -39.54 6.51 4.26
C TRP A 586 -39.28 7.87 3.60
N GLN A 587 -38.72 7.90 2.39
CA GLN A 587 -38.57 9.14 1.60
C GLN A 587 -39.41 9.11 0.31
N GLU A 588 -39.83 10.29 -0.14
CA GLU A 588 -40.71 10.51 -1.29
C GLU A 588 -39.86 10.79 -2.56
N ILE A 589 -40.04 9.99 -3.62
CA ILE A 589 -39.35 10.22 -4.91
C ILE A 589 -40.28 11.07 -5.78
N GLN A 590 -39.89 12.32 -6.05
CA GLN A 590 -40.56 13.16 -7.02
C GLN A 590 -40.11 12.76 -8.44
N GLY A 591 -41.05 12.23 -9.23
CA GLY A 591 -40.79 11.95 -10.64
C GLY A 591 -40.54 13.25 -11.41
N ILE A 592 -39.48 13.27 -12.21
CA ILE A 592 -39.13 14.35 -13.12
C ILE A 592 -39.08 13.83 -14.55
N ASP A 593 -39.32 14.70 -15.52
CA ASP A 593 -39.25 14.34 -16.94
C ASP A 593 -37.81 13.89 -17.28
N TYR A 594 -37.67 12.79 -18.03
CA TYR A 594 -36.34 12.22 -18.30
C TYR A 594 -35.45 13.17 -19.12
N ASN A 595 -36.02 14.06 -19.94
CA ASN A 595 -35.25 15.08 -20.66
C ASN A 595 -34.69 16.17 -19.73
N SER A 596 -35.24 16.29 -18.52
CA SER A 596 -34.79 17.24 -17.50
C SER A 596 -33.79 16.63 -16.49
N LEU A 597 -33.39 15.36 -16.68
CA LEU A 597 -32.40 14.71 -15.84
C LEU A 597 -31.03 15.38 -15.98
N LYS A 598 -30.42 15.70 -14.83
CA LYS A 598 -29.03 16.17 -14.77
C LYS A 598 -28.09 14.99 -14.66
N THR A 599 -27.05 14.97 -15.50
CA THR A 599 -26.01 13.96 -15.46
C THR A 599 -24.98 14.32 -14.38
N PRO A 600 -24.62 13.40 -13.47
CA PRO A 600 -23.65 13.67 -12.41
C PRO A 600 -22.22 13.78 -12.97
N GLU A 601 -21.55 14.92 -12.76
CA GLU A 601 -20.20 15.20 -13.29
C GLU A 601 -19.12 14.19 -12.79
N GLY A 602 -19.26 13.66 -11.58
CA GLY A 602 -18.37 12.62 -11.01
C GLY A 602 -18.70 11.18 -11.44
N GLY A 603 -19.85 10.95 -12.05
CA GLY A 603 -20.44 9.62 -12.21
C GLY A 603 -21.17 9.12 -10.95
N VAL A 604 -21.75 7.94 -11.06
CA VAL A 604 -22.52 7.26 -10.01
C VAL A 604 -21.62 6.27 -9.28
N HIS A 605 -21.36 6.51 -8.01
CA HIS A 605 -20.67 5.58 -7.14
C HIS A 605 -21.63 4.45 -6.74
N CYS A 606 -21.28 3.18 -7.00
CA CYS A 606 -22.19 2.04 -6.79
C CYS A 606 -22.09 1.41 -5.40
N TYR A 607 -21.14 1.85 -4.60
CA TYR A 607 -20.90 1.41 -3.23
C TYR A 607 -20.62 -0.09 -3.07
N ASP A 608 -20.02 -0.72 -4.09
CA ASP A 608 -19.84 -2.17 -4.15
C ASP A 608 -21.17 -2.95 -3.96
N ASP A 609 -22.31 -2.35 -4.34
CA ASP A 609 -23.63 -2.97 -4.31
C ASP A 609 -24.15 -3.22 -5.72
N HIS A 610 -24.14 -4.50 -6.13
CA HIS A 610 -24.72 -4.98 -7.39
C HIS A 610 -26.08 -4.37 -7.75
N ARG A 611 -26.96 -4.11 -6.77
CA ARG A 611 -28.31 -3.59 -7.03
C ARG A 611 -28.28 -2.13 -7.41
N VAL A 612 -27.37 -1.35 -6.81
CA VAL A 612 -27.19 0.07 -7.13
C VAL A 612 -26.67 0.20 -8.56
N ALA A 613 -25.63 -0.58 -8.90
CA ALA A 613 -25.09 -0.64 -10.26
C ALA A 613 -26.14 -1.03 -11.31
N ILE A 614 -26.89 -2.11 -11.08
CA ILE A 614 -27.94 -2.59 -11.99
C ILE A 614 -29.08 -1.56 -12.14
N ARG A 615 -29.51 -0.90 -11.06
CA ARG A 615 -30.59 0.09 -11.13
C ARG A 615 -30.17 1.32 -11.92
N PHE A 616 -28.98 1.86 -11.63
CA PHE A 616 -28.50 3.06 -12.31
C PHE A 616 -28.05 2.77 -13.75
N SER A 617 -27.68 1.54 -14.09
CA SER A 617 -27.48 1.16 -15.49
C SER A 617 -28.77 1.18 -16.29
N VAL A 618 -29.93 0.87 -15.71
CA VAL A 618 -31.22 1.00 -16.39
C VAL A 618 -31.61 2.47 -16.57
N LEU A 619 -31.43 3.29 -15.52
CA LEU A 619 -31.72 4.73 -15.61
C LEU A 619 -30.82 5.44 -16.63
N ALA A 620 -29.55 5.03 -16.72
CA ALA A 620 -28.60 5.57 -17.67
C ALA A 620 -29.02 5.39 -19.14
N LEU A 621 -29.83 4.38 -19.45
CA LEU A 621 -30.34 4.13 -20.82
C LEU A 621 -31.23 5.26 -21.35
N ILE A 622 -31.89 5.99 -20.46
CA ILE A 622 -32.85 7.04 -20.80
C ILE A 622 -32.35 8.43 -20.40
N ALA A 623 -31.14 8.53 -19.86
CA ALA A 623 -30.55 9.80 -19.48
C ALA A 623 -30.18 10.61 -20.74
N PRO A 624 -30.36 11.95 -20.73
CA PRO A 624 -30.14 12.79 -21.91
C PRO A 624 -28.66 12.93 -22.28
N ASN A 625 -27.74 12.71 -21.32
CA ASN A 625 -26.30 12.64 -21.57
C ASN A 625 -25.72 11.34 -21.00
N PRO A 626 -24.57 10.88 -21.52
CA PRO A 626 -23.94 9.63 -21.09
C PRO A 626 -23.66 9.63 -19.58
N VAL A 627 -24.04 8.54 -18.91
CA VAL A 627 -23.89 8.41 -17.46
C VAL A 627 -22.75 7.47 -17.16
N ILE A 628 -21.94 7.84 -16.18
CA ILE A 628 -20.75 7.10 -15.80
C ILE A 628 -21.09 6.28 -14.56
N LEU A 629 -20.90 4.98 -14.59
CA LEU A 629 -21.11 4.06 -13.48
C LEU A 629 -19.76 3.54 -12.99
N GLN A 630 -19.48 3.76 -11.71
CA GLN A 630 -18.27 3.26 -11.06
C GLN A 630 -18.50 1.83 -10.54
N GLU A 631 -17.42 1.09 -10.26
CA GLU A 631 -17.47 -0.26 -9.66
C GLU A 631 -18.30 -1.28 -10.48
N ARG A 632 -18.04 -1.36 -11.80
CA ARG A 632 -18.64 -2.29 -12.77
C ARG A 632 -18.73 -3.72 -12.24
N ASN A 633 -17.68 -4.19 -11.58
CA ASN A 633 -17.55 -5.57 -11.09
C ASN A 633 -18.49 -5.88 -9.91
N SER A 634 -19.11 -4.88 -9.27
CA SER A 634 -20.05 -5.09 -8.17
C SER A 634 -21.21 -6.02 -8.56
N VAL A 635 -21.64 -6.02 -9.84
CA VAL A 635 -22.72 -6.88 -10.35
C VAL A 635 -22.37 -8.37 -10.32
N GLN A 636 -21.08 -8.74 -10.33
CA GLN A 636 -20.62 -10.14 -10.33
C GLN A 636 -21.16 -10.94 -9.14
N LYS A 637 -21.46 -10.26 -8.02
CA LYS A 637 -22.07 -10.87 -6.83
C LYS A 637 -23.37 -11.61 -7.11
N THR A 638 -24.14 -11.17 -8.10
CA THR A 638 -25.42 -11.79 -8.44
C THR A 638 -25.59 -12.11 -9.91
N TRP A 639 -24.92 -11.37 -10.79
CA TRP A 639 -25.06 -11.50 -12.23
C TRP A 639 -23.81 -11.00 -12.97
N PRO A 640 -22.77 -11.83 -13.10
CA PRO A 640 -21.55 -11.48 -13.83
C PRO A 640 -21.79 -11.05 -15.30
N GLY A 641 -22.79 -11.65 -15.95
CA GLY A 641 -23.21 -11.35 -17.33
C GLY A 641 -24.17 -10.19 -17.53
N TRP A 642 -24.41 -9.35 -16.52
CA TRP A 642 -25.32 -8.21 -16.67
C TRP A 642 -24.93 -7.29 -17.83
N TRP A 643 -23.64 -6.98 -17.96
CA TRP A 643 -23.13 -6.07 -19.00
C TRP A 643 -23.11 -6.69 -20.41
N ASP A 644 -23.17 -8.01 -20.54
CA ASP A 644 -23.17 -8.70 -21.84
C ASP A 644 -24.47 -8.40 -22.60
N VAL A 645 -25.58 -8.38 -21.84
CA VAL A 645 -26.91 -8.02 -22.34
C VAL A 645 -26.89 -6.59 -22.92
N TYR A 646 -26.15 -5.67 -22.28
CA TYR A 646 -26.01 -4.29 -22.73
C TYR A 646 -25.20 -4.17 -24.03
N LEU A 647 -24.11 -4.92 -24.18
CA LEU A 647 -23.24 -4.83 -25.37
C LEU A 647 -23.87 -5.39 -26.64
N SER A 648 -24.90 -6.23 -26.51
CA SER A 648 -25.71 -6.65 -27.64
C SER A 648 -26.57 -5.52 -28.24
N GLY A 649 -26.60 -4.32 -27.62
CA GLY A 649 -27.34 -3.16 -28.13
C GLY A 649 -26.87 -1.75 -27.75
N ILE A 650 -25.76 -1.55 -27.00
CA ILE A 650 -25.36 -0.24 -26.45
C ILE A 650 -23.83 -0.04 -26.53
N GLU A 651 -23.38 1.17 -26.89
CA GLU A 651 -21.96 1.57 -26.81
C GLU A 651 -21.55 1.83 -25.35
N LEU A 652 -20.58 1.07 -24.86
CA LEU A 652 -19.87 1.31 -23.60
C LEU A 652 -18.49 1.89 -23.91
N LEU A 653 -18.16 3.05 -23.34
CA LEU A 653 -16.85 3.68 -23.50
C LEU A 653 -16.18 3.90 -22.14
N ASP A 654 -14.84 3.87 -22.12
CA ASP A 654 -14.01 4.05 -20.93
C ASP A 654 -13.75 5.53 -20.59
N LYS A 655 -13.49 5.80 -19.32
CA LYS A 655 -13.33 7.12 -18.71
C LYS A 655 -11.85 7.53 -18.58
N SER A 656 -11.07 7.48 -19.65
CA SER A 656 -9.65 7.88 -19.62
C SER A 656 -9.39 9.40 -19.38
N GLN A 657 -10.41 10.19 -19.02
CA GLN A 657 -10.29 11.66 -18.88
C GLN A 657 -10.81 12.29 -17.57
N VAL A 658 -11.19 11.54 -16.53
CA VAL A 658 -11.68 12.16 -15.28
C VAL A 658 -10.90 11.68 -14.05
N LYS A 659 -10.30 12.64 -13.33
CA LYS A 659 -9.55 12.44 -12.09
C LYS A 659 -10.45 11.83 -11.01
N GLU A 660 -10.06 10.70 -10.44
CA GLU A 660 -10.65 10.22 -9.18
C GLU A 660 -10.18 11.12 -8.03
N GLU A 661 -11.12 11.71 -7.30
CA GLU A 661 -10.82 12.35 -6.03
C GLU A 661 -10.61 11.26 -4.97
N SER A 662 -9.37 11.12 -4.51
CA SER A 662 -9.05 10.24 -3.39
C SER A 662 -9.57 10.87 -2.09
N GLU A 663 -10.66 10.33 -1.55
CA GLU A 663 -11.09 10.64 -0.19
C GLU A 663 -9.98 10.25 0.80
N LYS A 664 -9.31 11.27 1.36
CA LYS A 664 -8.42 11.10 2.51
C LYS A 664 -9.25 10.60 3.69
N LYS A 665 -9.19 9.30 3.98
CA LYS A 665 -9.73 8.70 5.21
C LYS A 665 -8.99 9.23 6.44
N GLY A 666 -9.40 10.40 6.93
CA GLY A 666 -9.02 10.94 8.24
C GLY A 666 -9.73 10.15 9.34
N SER A 667 -9.01 9.28 10.05
CA SER A 667 -9.57 8.47 11.13
C SER A 667 -9.69 9.30 12.42
N ASN A 668 -10.90 9.77 12.74
CA ASN A 668 -11.23 10.49 13.96
C ASN A 668 -11.38 9.56 15.19
N ARG A 669 -10.39 8.70 15.49
CA ARG A 669 -10.45 7.72 16.60
C ARG A 669 -10.04 8.31 17.94
N THR A 670 -10.72 7.94 19.02
CA THR A 670 -10.39 8.32 20.40
C THR A 670 -9.02 7.78 20.83
N ILE A 671 -8.17 8.65 21.40
CA ILE A 671 -6.82 8.31 21.89
C ILE A 671 -6.91 8.14 23.40
N VAL A 672 -6.45 7.00 23.93
CA VAL A 672 -6.46 6.69 25.37
C VAL A 672 -5.02 6.52 25.86
N ILE A 673 -4.59 7.34 26.81
CA ILE A 673 -3.23 7.33 27.37
C ILE A 673 -3.27 6.60 28.72
N ILE A 674 -2.65 5.41 28.79
CA ILE A 674 -2.65 4.55 29.98
C ILE A 674 -1.26 4.50 30.65
N GLY A 675 -1.20 4.33 31.97
CA GLY A 675 0.04 4.14 32.76
C GLY A 675 -0.05 4.73 34.17
N MET A 676 1.05 4.70 34.95
CA MET A 676 1.06 5.08 36.38
C MET A 676 1.28 6.57 36.61
N ARG A 677 0.47 7.25 37.44
CA ARG A 677 0.57 8.70 37.77
C ARG A 677 2.03 9.12 38.06
N GLY A 678 2.50 10.24 37.48
CA GLY A 678 3.89 10.72 37.61
C GLY A 678 4.85 10.40 36.44
N THR A 679 4.46 9.54 35.49
CA THR A 679 5.31 9.15 34.34
C THR A 679 5.17 10.02 33.08
N GLY A 680 4.69 11.27 33.20
CA GLY A 680 4.55 12.20 32.05
C GLY A 680 3.32 12.01 31.14
N LYS A 681 2.38 11.11 31.47
CA LYS A 681 1.11 10.91 30.72
C LYS A 681 0.34 12.20 30.50
N THR A 682 0.38 13.08 31.49
CA THR A 682 -0.38 14.31 31.42
C THR A 682 0.27 15.39 30.58
N THR A 683 1.59 15.52 30.66
CA THR A 683 2.30 16.36 29.70
C THR A 683 1.98 15.92 28.26
N MET A 684 1.96 14.61 28.03
CA MET A 684 1.70 14.01 26.72
C MET A 684 0.24 14.19 26.27
N GLY A 685 -0.73 14.00 27.16
CA GLY A 685 -2.14 14.25 26.87
C GLY A 685 -2.40 15.72 26.56
N ILE A 686 -1.87 16.66 27.37
CA ILE A 686 -1.99 18.12 27.16
C ILE A 686 -1.43 18.54 25.82
N ARG A 687 -0.22 18.09 25.48
CA ARG A 687 0.37 18.38 24.17
C ARG A 687 -0.41 17.72 23.04
N GLY A 688 -0.73 16.44 23.14
CA GLY A 688 -1.46 15.69 22.11
C GLY A 688 -2.83 16.30 21.80
N ALA A 689 -3.58 16.71 22.82
CA ALA A 689 -4.89 17.33 22.69
C ALA A 689 -4.85 18.72 22.06
N LYS A 690 -3.85 19.55 22.41
CA LYS A 690 -3.61 20.85 21.76
C LYS A 690 -3.22 20.69 20.30
N ILE A 691 -2.27 19.79 20.01
CA ILE A 691 -1.80 19.53 18.64
C ILE A 691 -2.94 19.00 17.76
N LEU A 692 -3.79 18.13 18.31
CA LEU A 692 -4.87 17.48 17.58
C LEU A 692 -6.23 18.21 17.65
N ASN A 693 -6.28 19.36 18.32
CA ASN A 693 -7.49 20.16 18.57
C ASN A 693 -8.67 19.34 19.13
N ARG A 694 -8.42 18.57 20.21
CA ARG A 694 -9.42 17.69 20.86
C ARG A 694 -9.51 17.95 22.37
N PRO A 695 -10.65 17.69 23.03
CA PRO A 695 -10.79 17.85 24.47
C PRO A 695 -10.00 16.78 25.24
N LEU A 696 -9.41 17.20 26.37
CA LEU A 696 -8.53 16.39 27.20
C LEU A 696 -8.92 16.46 28.67
N LEU A 697 -8.66 15.39 29.41
CA LEU A 697 -8.71 15.31 30.87
C LEU A 697 -7.32 14.91 31.40
N ASP A 698 -6.67 15.72 32.26
CA ASP A 698 -5.24 15.47 32.59
C ASP A 698 -4.66 16.02 33.92
N LEU A 699 -3.68 15.30 34.55
CA LEU A 699 -2.99 15.56 35.86
C LEU A 699 -1.40 15.49 35.87
N ASP A 700 -0.68 16.63 35.75
CA ASP A 700 0.75 16.99 36.05
C ASP A 700 2.04 16.58 35.20
N THR A 701 3.12 17.41 35.29
CA THR A 701 4.18 17.74 34.25
C THR A 701 5.68 17.75 34.69
N GLU A 702 6.68 17.67 33.74
CA GLU A 702 7.98 18.45 33.56
C GLU A 702 9.18 17.73 32.80
N ALA A 703 10.27 18.48 32.44
CA ALA A 703 11.19 18.38 31.23
C ALA A 703 12.76 18.45 31.45
N MET A 704 13.63 18.42 30.38
CA MET A 704 15.06 18.94 30.28
C MET A 704 15.80 18.79 28.89
N ASP A 705 16.86 19.61 28.62
CA ASP A 705 17.47 20.04 27.29
C ASP A 705 18.86 19.46 26.85
N ASP A 706 19.25 19.66 25.56
CA ASP A 706 20.63 19.77 24.94
C ASP A 706 20.99 18.90 23.68
N ILE A 707 20.26 19.03 22.55
CA ILE A 707 20.42 18.23 21.29
C ILE A 707 20.41 19.07 19.98
N ASN A 708 20.08 20.36 20.07
CA ASN A 708 19.57 21.16 18.93
C ASN A 708 20.62 21.51 17.86
N ALA A 709 21.91 21.41 18.16
CA ALA A 709 22.96 21.74 17.21
C ALA A 709 23.16 20.67 16.11
N VAL A 710 22.87 19.40 16.40
CA VAL A 710 23.07 18.28 15.46
C VAL A 710 21.92 18.17 14.45
N THR A 711 20.76 18.73 14.79
CA THR A 711 19.53 18.62 14.00
C THR A 711 19.39 19.66 12.90
N ILE A 712 20.27 20.68 12.87
CA ILE A 712 20.17 21.80 11.93
C ILE A 712 20.20 21.29 10.48
N GLY A 713 19.15 21.63 9.72
CA GLY A 713 18.98 21.29 8.31
C GLY A 713 18.56 19.84 8.03
N SER A 714 18.31 19.03 9.06
CA SER A 714 17.80 17.66 8.91
C SER A 714 16.28 17.62 9.06
N ASP A 715 15.60 16.81 8.26
CA ASP A 715 14.14 16.63 8.35
C ASP A 715 13.71 15.59 9.41
N ALA A 716 14.66 14.76 9.87
CA ALA A 716 14.45 13.71 10.86
C ALA A 716 15.77 13.35 11.57
N VAL A 717 15.67 12.71 12.74
CA VAL A 717 16.82 12.22 13.51
C VAL A 717 16.81 10.70 13.54
N GLU A 718 17.85 10.08 12.98
CA GLU A 718 18.07 8.64 13.11
C GLU A 718 18.71 8.29 14.46
N VAL A 719 18.02 7.49 15.25
CA VAL A 719 18.53 6.95 16.51
C VAL A 719 19.00 5.52 16.27
N ARG A 720 20.32 5.35 16.26
CA ARG A 720 20.99 4.05 16.09
C ARG A 720 21.04 3.30 17.41
N ILE A 721 20.06 2.44 17.63
CA ILE A 721 19.89 1.67 18.86
C ILE A 721 21.06 0.74 19.10
N ASP A 722 21.62 0.18 18.02
CA ASP A 722 22.80 -0.70 18.08
C ASP A 722 24.07 0.00 18.58
N LEU A 723 24.11 1.33 18.56
CA LEU A 723 25.26 2.11 19.02
C LEU A 723 25.10 2.63 20.45
N LEU A 724 23.93 2.45 21.06
CA LEU A 724 23.69 2.81 22.45
C LEU A 724 24.43 1.84 23.39
N VAL A 725 24.98 2.38 24.47
CA VAL A 725 25.72 1.60 25.48
C VAL A 725 24.88 1.54 26.75
N ASP A 726 24.19 0.41 26.94
CA ASP A 726 23.49 0.10 28.17
C ASP A 726 24.46 -0.56 29.16
N THR A 727 24.79 0.15 30.24
CA THR A 727 25.72 -0.36 31.27
C THR A 727 25.04 -1.28 32.29
N THR A 728 23.71 -1.45 32.19
CA THR A 728 22.91 -2.24 33.13
C THR A 728 22.67 -3.69 32.69
N ASP A 729 22.94 -4.03 31.42
CA ASP A 729 22.83 -5.38 30.87
C ASP A 729 24.21 -5.96 30.55
N SER A 730 24.52 -7.14 31.11
CA SER A 730 25.79 -7.83 30.90
C SER A 730 25.97 -8.40 29.49
N ASN A 731 24.90 -8.47 28.68
CA ASN A 731 24.91 -9.05 27.33
C ASN A 731 25.31 -8.05 26.23
N GLY A 732 25.52 -6.78 26.57
CA GLY A 732 25.99 -5.75 25.62
C GLY A 732 24.97 -5.34 24.55
N VAL A 733 23.68 -5.64 24.74
CA VAL A 733 22.57 -5.19 23.89
C VAL A 733 21.61 -4.36 24.74
N ALA A 734 21.21 -3.19 24.23
CA ALA A 734 20.37 -2.27 24.96
C ALA A 734 19.02 -2.90 25.38
N THR A 735 18.57 -2.60 26.60
CA THR A 735 17.27 -3.05 27.12
C THR A 735 16.14 -2.11 26.70
N VAL A 736 14.91 -2.64 26.62
CA VAL A 736 13.72 -1.83 26.30
C VAL A 736 13.55 -0.63 27.26
N PRO A 737 13.69 -0.77 28.60
CA PRO A 737 13.58 0.36 29.51
C PRO A 737 14.62 1.45 29.25
N PHE A 738 15.89 1.07 29.07
CA PHE A 738 16.96 2.02 28.79
C PHE A 738 16.72 2.76 27.47
N VAL A 739 16.39 2.05 26.39
CA VAL A 739 16.09 2.66 25.10
C VAL A 739 14.89 3.59 25.19
N SER A 740 13.85 3.19 25.94
CA SER A 740 12.66 4.01 26.15
C SER A 740 12.99 5.32 26.87
N GLU A 741 13.87 5.28 27.86
CA GLU A 741 14.35 6.46 28.58
C GLU A 741 15.17 7.39 27.68
N GLN A 742 16.10 6.85 26.88
CA GLN A 742 16.89 7.65 25.94
C GLN A 742 16.02 8.34 24.89
N LEU A 743 15.06 7.61 24.31
CA LEU A 743 14.13 8.15 23.32
C LEU A 743 13.15 9.16 23.92
N ALA A 744 12.66 8.94 25.13
CA ALA A 744 11.82 9.91 25.83
C ALA A 744 12.60 11.20 26.14
N GLY A 745 13.84 11.07 26.60
CA GLY A 745 14.75 12.20 26.79
C GLY A 745 15.02 12.95 25.49
N LEU A 746 15.24 12.23 24.37
CA LEU A 746 15.44 12.83 23.05
C LEU A 746 14.19 13.57 22.56
N LYS A 747 13.01 12.95 22.60
CA LYS A 747 11.73 13.58 22.24
C LYS A 747 11.39 14.81 23.08
N GLY A 748 11.94 14.91 24.29
CA GLY A 748 11.86 16.11 25.11
C GLY A 748 12.64 17.30 24.57
N LYS A 749 13.65 17.05 23.72
CA LYS A 749 14.65 18.01 23.28
C LYS A 749 14.59 18.36 21.79
N ILE A 750 14.19 17.42 20.92
CA ILE A 750 13.98 17.66 19.48
C ILE A 750 12.49 17.79 19.16
N GLN A 751 12.17 18.62 18.17
CA GLN A 751 10.85 18.65 17.52
C GLN A 751 10.80 17.84 16.22
N LEU A 752 11.93 17.27 15.80
CA LEU A 752 12.01 16.50 14.55
C LEU A 752 11.49 15.06 14.71
N PRO A 753 10.92 14.48 13.63
CA PRO A 753 10.63 13.06 13.53
C PRO A 753 11.82 12.17 13.90
N ILE A 754 11.56 11.06 14.59
CA ILE A 754 12.56 10.05 14.90
C ILE A 754 12.48 8.89 13.90
N VAL A 755 13.65 8.50 13.39
CA VAL A 755 13.87 7.23 12.70
C VAL A 755 14.54 6.27 13.69
N PHE A 756 13.79 5.28 14.16
CA PHE A 756 14.32 4.25 15.06
C PHE A 756 15.01 3.16 14.25
N THR A 757 16.30 2.96 14.46
CA THR A 757 17.09 2.01 13.64
C THR A 757 17.83 1.02 14.51
N ILE A 758 17.52 -0.27 14.34
CA ILE A 758 18.36 -1.39 14.77
C ILE A 758 19.15 -1.85 13.55
N ARG A 759 20.48 -1.67 13.57
CA ARG A 759 21.37 -2.11 12.48
C ARG A 759 22.20 -3.31 12.91
N THR A 760 22.08 -4.43 12.21
CA THR A 760 22.82 -5.66 12.58
C THR A 760 24.27 -5.64 12.10
N LYS A 761 25.11 -6.53 12.65
CA LYS A 761 26.53 -6.65 12.27
C LYS A 761 26.70 -6.97 10.80
N SER A 762 25.92 -7.91 10.24
CA SER A 762 26.00 -8.25 8.81
C SER A 762 25.61 -7.08 7.90
N GLN A 763 24.83 -6.12 8.41
CA GLN A 763 24.40 -4.92 7.68
C GLN A 763 25.20 -3.66 8.03
N GLY A 764 26.32 -3.80 8.76
CA GLY A 764 27.26 -2.69 9.05
C GLY A 764 27.01 -1.94 10.36
N GLY A 765 26.23 -2.51 11.28
CA GLY A 765 25.99 -2.01 12.63
C GLY A 765 26.68 -2.83 13.70
N LYS A 766 26.18 -2.75 14.94
CA LYS A 766 26.71 -3.50 16.09
C LYS A 766 25.72 -4.52 16.68
N PHE A 767 24.45 -4.50 16.28
CA PHE A 767 23.44 -5.40 16.84
C PHE A 767 23.69 -6.86 16.41
N PRO A 768 23.62 -7.86 17.30
CA PRO A 768 23.86 -9.25 16.92
C PRO A 768 22.78 -9.80 15.97
N ASP A 769 23.18 -10.40 14.84
CA ASP A 769 22.26 -10.89 13.81
C ASP A 769 21.30 -11.99 14.33
N GLY A 770 21.75 -12.80 15.31
CA GLY A 770 20.96 -13.90 15.86
C GLY A 770 19.96 -13.50 16.96
N ASN A 771 19.96 -12.24 17.43
CA ASN A 771 19.15 -11.84 18.59
C ASN A 771 17.78 -11.25 18.18
N GLN A 772 17.04 -12.03 17.41
CA GLN A 772 15.73 -11.65 16.84
C GLN A 772 14.66 -11.35 17.91
N GLU A 773 14.70 -12.04 19.06
CA GLU A 773 13.72 -11.84 20.15
C GLU A 773 13.86 -10.43 20.73
N ARG A 774 15.09 -10.02 21.05
CA ARG A 774 15.35 -8.67 21.56
C ARG A 774 15.07 -7.60 20.50
N ALA A 775 15.34 -7.87 19.22
CA ALA A 775 14.99 -6.95 18.13
C ALA A 775 13.48 -6.73 18.07
N LEU A 776 12.69 -7.82 18.10
CA LEU A 776 11.23 -7.74 18.12
C LEU A 776 10.70 -6.98 19.35
N GLU A 777 11.25 -7.24 20.54
CA GLU A 777 10.88 -6.50 21.76
C GLU A 777 11.10 -4.99 21.62
N LEU A 778 12.26 -4.60 21.08
CA LEU A 778 12.64 -3.20 20.85
C LEU A 778 11.77 -2.53 19.78
N ASP A 779 11.51 -3.20 18.65
CA ASP A 779 10.66 -2.69 17.57
C ASP A 779 9.21 -2.51 18.03
N ILE A 780 8.65 -3.48 18.76
CA ILE A 780 7.30 -3.37 19.34
C ILE A 780 7.24 -2.25 20.38
N ALA A 781 8.28 -2.06 21.19
CA ALA A 781 8.34 -0.94 22.12
C ALA A 781 8.37 0.41 21.38
N ALA A 782 9.20 0.54 20.34
CA ALA A 782 9.24 1.72 19.47
C ALA A 782 7.88 2.03 18.84
N LEU A 783 7.18 1.03 18.31
CA LEU A 783 5.83 1.18 17.77
C LEU A 783 4.84 1.71 18.81
N ARG A 784 4.93 1.21 20.05
CA ARG A 784 4.08 1.64 21.18
C ARG A 784 4.42 3.05 21.66
N MET A 785 5.66 3.50 21.49
CA MET A 785 6.10 4.87 21.79
C MET A 785 5.65 5.90 20.73
N GLY A 786 5.01 5.44 19.64
CA GLY A 786 4.50 6.29 18.57
C GLY A 786 5.62 7.09 17.91
N LEU A 787 6.70 6.41 17.52
CA LEU A 787 7.77 7.03 16.74
C LEU A 787 7.28 7.21 15.28
N GLU A 788 7.80 8.23 14.60
CA GLU A 788 7.33 8.56 13.25
C GLU A 788 7.71 7.46 12.27
N SER A 789 8.89 6.87 12.44
CA SER A 789 9.36 5.77 11.61
C SER A 789 10.28 4.78 12.31
N ILE A 790 10.27 3.54 11.79
CA ILE A 790 11.12 2.43 12.22
C ILE A 790 11.83 1.87 10.98
N ASP A 791 13.16 1.79 11.04
CA ASP A 791 13.99 1.10 10.05
C ASP A 791 14.03 -0.40 10.38
N LEU A 792 13.35 -1.18 9.54
CA LEU A 792 13.18 -2.62 9.68
C LEU A 792 13.96 -3.34 8.59
N GLU A 793 14.99 -4.08 8.98
CA GLU A 793 15.80 -4.85 8.05
C GLU A 793 15.03 -6.03 7.45
N ILE A 794 15.02 -6.17 6.12
CA ILE A 794 14.33 -7.29 5.45
C ILE A 794 15.05 -8.64 5.59
N THR A 795 16.22 -8.67 6.25
CA THR A 795 16.95 -9.91 6.56
C THR A 795 16.41 -10.61 7.81
N TRP A 796 15.56 -9.95 8.60
CA TRP A 796 14.87 -10.59 9.70
C TRP A 796 13.93 -11.70 9.22
N PRO A 797 13.67 -12.73 10.04
CA PRO A 797 12.72 -13.77 9.67
C PRO A 797 11.32 -13.24 9.41
N VAL A 798 10.61 -13.89 8.49
CA VAL A 798 9.28 -13.46 8.02
C VAL A 798 8.29 -13.25 9.17
N ALA A 799 8.32 -14.10 10.20
CA ALA A 799 7.45 -13.97 11.37
C ALA A 799 7.66 -12.64 12.14
N LEU A 800 8.92 -12.18 12.25
CA LEU A 800 9.24 -10.89 12.87
C LEU A 800 8.70 -9.75 12.00
N LEU A 801 9.01 -9.77 10.69
CA LEU A 801 8.55 -8.76 9.74
C LEU A 801 7.03 -8.62 9.75
N GLU A 802 6.29 -9.74 9.73
CA GLU A 802 4.83 -9.75 9.76
C GLU A 802 4.27 -9.22 11.10
N THR A 803 4.91 -9.56 12.22
CA THR A 803 4.49 -9.10 13.54
C THR A 803 4.67 -7.58 13.68
N VAL A 804 5.80 -7.03 13.25
CA VAL A 804 6.08 -5.58 13.29
C VAL A 804 5.17 -4.84 12.32
N THR A 805 5.07 -5.28 11.06
CA THR A 805 4.26 -4.61 10.02
C THR A 805 2.76 -4.66 10.32
N SER A 806 2.24 -5.75 10.89
CA SER A 806 0.83 -5.82 11.33
C SER A 806 0.54 -4.96 12.57
N SER A 807 1.55 -4.70 13.39
CA SER A 807 1.46 -3.86 14.59
C SER A 807 1.76 -2.38 14.34
N LYS A 808 2.12 -1.98 13.11
CA LYS A 808 2.70 -0.66 12.84
C LYS A 808 1.78 0.53 13.13
N GLY A 809 0.46 0.36 13.02
CA GLY A 809 -0.49 1.46 13.20
C GLY A 809 -0.19 2.63 12.24
N TYR A 810 0.11 3.80 12.79
CA TYR A 810 0.50 5.00 12.02
C TYR A 810 2.02 5.17 11.84
N ASN A 811 2.83 4.41 12.57
CA ASN A 811 4.27 4.43 12.45
C ASN A 811 4.64 4.00 11.02
N LYS A 812 5.60 4.69 10.39
CA LYS A 812 6.09 4.35 9.05
C LYS A 812 7.19 3.31 9.13
N ILE A 813 7.13 2.29 8.28
CA ILE A 813 8.20 1.29 8.16
C ILE A 813 9.13 1.70 7.03
N ILE A 814 10.40 1.91 7.36
CA ILE A 814 11.51 2.01 6.39
C ILE A 814 12.06 0.60 6.23
N ALA A 815 11.64 -0.12 5.19
CA ALA A 815 12.15 -1.46 4.93
C ALA A 815 13.54 -1.37 4.32
N SER A 816 14.56 -1.92 4.99
CA SER A 816 15.96 -1.68 4.64
C SER A 816 16.79 -2.92 4.30
N HIS A 817 17.76 -2.74 3.40
CA HIS A 817 18.83 -3.70 3.14
C HIS A 817 20.14 -3.01 2.78
N ASN A 818 21.21 -3.39 3.47
CA ASN A 818 22.57 -2.94 3.23
C ASN A 818 23.43 -4.11 2.76
N ASP A 819 24.01 -3.98 1.57
CA ASP A 819 24.99 -4.91 1.01
C ASP A 819 26.41 -4.39 1.30
N VAL A 820 26.93 -4.76 2.48
CA VAL A 820 28.27 -4.35 2.93
C VAL A 820 29.38 -5.13 2.21
N CYS A 821 29.08 -6.36 1.78
CA CYS A 821 30.02 -7.24 1.10
C CYS A 821 30.21 -6.85 -0.38
N GLY A 822 29.23 -6.18 -0.99
CA GLY A 822 29.27 -5.82 -2.41
C GLY A 822 28.88 -6.98 -3.33
N ASP A 823 28.10 -7.94 -2.81
CA ASP A 823 27.67 -9.12 -3.56
C ASP A 823 26.60 -8.78 -4.62
N LEU A 824 25.93 -7.63 -4.47
CA LEU A 824 24.83 -7.20 -5.33
C LEU A 824 25.26 -6.05 -6.25
N ARG A 825 24.91 -6.17 -7.53
CA ARG A 825 25.24 -5.19 -8.58
C ARG A 825 23.99 -4.50 -9.13
N TRP A 826 24.00 -3.17 -9.18
CA TRP A 826 22.91 -2.37 -9.74
C TRP A 826 22.70 -2.58 -11.24
N SER A 827 23.74 -2.99 -11.95
CA SER A 827 23.72 -3.26 -13.40
C SER A 827 22.97 -4.53 -13.78
N ASN A 828 22.70 -5.42 -12.81
CA ASN A 828 22.03 -6.69 -13.05
C ASN A 828 20.82 -6.92 -12.12
N ALA A 829 20.24 -8.10 -12.20
CA ALA A 829 19.01 -8.48 -11.49
C ALA A 829 19.16 -8.71 -9.97
N SER A 830 20.37 -8.68 -9.43
CA SER A 830 20.66 -9.13 -8.05
C SER A 830 19.90 -8.34 -6.97
N TRP A 831 19.64 -7.04 -7.17
CA TRP A 831 18.89 -6.20 -6.23
C TRP A 831 17.36 -6.43 -6.25
N ILE A 832 16.81 -7.05 -7.29
CA ILE A 832 15.36 -7.13 -7.52
C ILE A 832 14.64 -7.89 -6.41
N SER A 833 15.22 -8.99 -5.93
CA SER A 833 14.65 -9.77 -4.82
C SER A 833 14.55 -8.95 -3.53
N LYS A 834 15.57 -8.12 -3.26
CA LYS A 834 15.60 -7.23 -2.09
C LYS A 834 14.61 -6.09 -2.24
N PHE A 835 14.56 -5.48 -3.42
CA PHE A 835 13.58 -4.43 -3.77
C PHE A 835 12.13 -4.91 -3.63
N ASN A 836 11.81 -6.11 -4.10
CA ASN A 836 10.46 -6.65 -3.99
C ASN A 836 10.05 -6.89 -2.52
N THR A 837 10.98 -7.37 -1.69
CA THR A 837 10.71 -7.57 -0.26
C THR A 837 10.52 -6.22 0.44
N THR A 838 11.35 -5.21 0.15
CA THR A 838 11.20 -3.88 0.76
C THR A 838 9.91 -3.18 0.32
N LEU A 839 9.50 -3.33 -0.95
CA LEU A 839 8.25 -2.75 -1.45
C LEU A 839 7.00 -3.36 -0.81
N LYS A 840 7.02 -4.66 -0.52
CA LYS A 840 5.90 -5.38 0.11
C LYS A 840 5.60 -4.90 1.53
N ASP A 841 6.66 -4.65 2.31
CA ASP A 841 6.58 -4.49 3.76
C ASP A 841 6.87 -3.04 4.23
N GLY A 842 7.47 -2.20 3.39
CA GLY A 842 7.87 -0.82 3.70
C GLY A 842 6.89 0.25 3.21
N ASP A 843 6.70 1.29 4.02
CA ASP A 843 6.14 2.58 3.57
C ASP A 843 7.21 3.44 2.86
N VAL A 844 8.48 3.15 3.13
CA VAL A 844 9.67 3.71 2.50
C VAL A 844 10.66 2.58 2.23
N ILE A 845 11.30 2.61 1.05
CA ILE A 845 12.34 1.64 0.70
C ILE A 845 13.73 2.25 0.97
N LYS A 846 14.61 1.51 1.65
CA LYS A 846 16.01 1.91 1.87
C LYS A 846 16.96 0.81 1.40
N LEU A 847 17.65 1.02 0.28
CA LEU A 847 18.60 0.05 -0.27
C LEU A 847 19.98 0.68 -0.34
N ILE A 848 20.98 0.05 0.27
CA ILE A 848 22.33 0.60 0.36
C ILE A 848 23.33 -0.42 -0.19
N GLY A 849 23.93 -0.14 -1.35
CA GLY A 849 24.97 -0.96 -1.96
C GLY A 849 26.38 -0.46 -1.65
N GLN A 850 27.39 -1.16 -2.19
CA GLN A 850 28.80 -0.77 -2.12
C GLN A 850 29.27 -0.27 -3.49
N ALA A 851 29.93 0.89 -3.58
CA ALA A 851 30.54 1.36 -4.82
C ALA A 851 32.03 0.98 -4.91
N GLU A 852 32.36 0.13 -5.88
CA GLU A 852 33.72 -0.21 -6.28
C GLU A 852 34.25 0.71 -7.38
N SER A 853 33.35 1.32 -8.16
CA SER A 853 33.64 2.20 -9.29
C SER A 853 32.72 3.43 -9.30
N ILE A 854 33.06 4.43 -10.12
CA ILE A 854 32.16 5.58 -10.30
C ILE A 854 30.91 5.19 -11.11
N GLN A 855 31.04 4.18 -11.99
CA GLN A 855 29.98 3.66 -12.86
C GLN A 855 28.82 3.08 -12.04
N ASP A 856 29.10 2.52 -10.87
CA ASP A 856 28.09 1.94 -9.98
C ASP A 856 27.04 2.99 -9.54
N ASN A 857 27.41 4.27 -9.49
CA ASN A 857 26.47 5.36 -9.20
C ASN A 857 25.55 5.66 -10.40
N SER A 858 26.06 5.54 -11.63
CA SER A 858 25.27 5.67 -12.85
C SER A 858 24.28 4.52 -12.99
N ASP A 859 24.73 3.29 -12.69
CA ASP A 859 23.89 2.10 -12.72
C ASP A 859 22.80 2.17 -11.64
N LEU A 860 23.14 2.62 -10.43
CA LEU A 860 22.17 2.95 -9.39
C LEU A 860 21.18 4.02 -9.84
N GLY A 861 21.64 5.05 -10.57
CA GLY A 861 20.77 6.08 -11.15
C GLY A 861 19.74 5.52 -12.14
N ASN A 862 20.15 4.55 -12.97
CA ASN A 862 19.24 3.84 -13.87
C ASN A 862 18.24 2.96 -13.10
N PHE A 863 18.69 2.27 -12.05
CA PHE A 863 17.82 1.52 -11.15
C PHE A 863 16.74 2.43 -10.52
N ARG A 864 17.14 3.60 -9.99
CA ARG A 864 16.19 4.57 -9.41
C ARG A 864 15.15 5.05 -10.42
N LYS A 865 15.53 5.30 -11.68
CA LYS A 865 14.56 5.69 -12.73
C LYS A 865 13.53 4.61 -13.01
N CYS A 866 13.94 3.35 -13.03
CA CYS A 866 13.02 2.22 -13.16
C CYS A 866 12.09 2.10 -11.94
N ALA A 867 12.65 2.23 -10.74
CA ALA A 867 11.92 2.14 -9.48
C ALA A 867 11.02 3.37 -9.20
N ALA A 868 11.26 4.53 -9.84
CA ALA A 868 10.40 5.72 -9.72
C ALA A 868 9.00 5.54 -10.32
N THR A 869 8.72 4.42 -11.01
CA THR A 869 7.38 4.06 -11.48
C THR A 869 6.43 3.60 -10.37
N TYR A 870 6.93 3.43 -9.15
CA TYR A 870 6.14 3.10 -7.96
C TYR A 870 5.93 4.36 -7.11
N GLU A 871 4.75 4.48 -6.47
CA GLU A 871 4.44 5.62 -5.60
C GLU A 871 5.27 5.62 -4.29
N THR A 872 5.80 4.45 -3.91
CA THR A 872 6.58 4.29 -2.67
C THR A 872 7.92 5.01 -2.79
N ARG A 873 8.14 5.98 -1.91
CA ARG A 873 9.39 6.76 -1.90
C ARG A 873 10.58 5.91 -1.44
N MET A 874 11.77 6.24 -1.93
CA MET A 874 12.95 5.42 -1.70
C MET A 874 14.23 6.22 -1.46
N ALA A 875 15.08 5.70 -0.57
CA ALA A 875 16.44 6.13 -0.32
C ALA A 875 17.39 5.02 -0.79
N VAL A 876 17.90 5.13 -2.02
CA VAL A 876 18.73 4.07 -2.64
C VAL A 876 20.14 4.62 -2.82
N LEU A 877 21.16 4.11 -2.13
CA LEU A 877 22.48 4.76 -2.02
C LEU A 877 23.63 3.77 -2.20
N ASN A 878 24.84 4.28 -2.42
CA ASN A 878 26.09 3.53 -2.33
C ASN A 878 26.93 4.00 -1.13
N MET A 879 27.60 3.04 -0.50
CA MET A 879 28.65 3.24 0.50
C MET A 879 30.01 3.40 -0.15
N GLY A 880 30.99 3.78 0.67
CA GLY A 880 32.38 3.99 0.27
C GLY A 880 32.64 5.36 -0.35
N GLU A 881 33.92 5.69 -0.52
CA GLU A 881 34.36 6.98 -1.06
C GLU A 881 33.86 7.22 -2.49
N LYS A 882 33.86 6.17 -3.32
CA LYS A 882 33.33 6.22 -4.70
C LYS A 882 31.81 6.32 -4.74
N GLY A 883 31.11 6.00 -3.64
CA GLY A 883 29.66 6.07 -3.51
C GLY A 883 29.11 7.45 -3.17
N LYS A 884 29.97 8.44 -2.84
CA LYS A 884 29.56 9.79 -2.43
C LYS A 884 28.61 10.47 -3.43
N LEU A 885 28.82 10.25 -4.74
CA LEU A 885 27.95 10.81 -5.78
C LEU A 885 26.50 10.34 -5.64
N SER A 886 26.27 9.06 -5.31
CA SER A 886 24.90 8.56 -5.08
C SER A 886 24.19 9.28 -3.93
N ARG A 887 24.92 9.68 -2.87
CA ARG A 887 24.39 10.42 -1.72
C ARG A 887 24.02 11.85 -2.09
N ILE A 888 24.86 12.49 -2.90
CA ILE A 888 24.62 13.84 -3.43
C ILE A 888 23.36 13.85 -4.30
N LEU A 889 23.22 12.88 -5.20
CA LEU A 889 22.10 12.79 -6.15
C LEU A 889 20.81 12.22 -5.53
N ASN A 890 20.83 11.78 -4.27
CA ASN A 890 19.64 11.26 -3.61
C ASN A 890 18.84 12.42 -3.00
N SER A 891 17.58 12.54 -3.39
CA SER A 891 16.70 13.65 -3.00
C SER A 891 15.78 13.34 -1.81
N PHE A 892 15.75 12.09 -1.33
CA PHE A 892 14.80 11.66 -0.30
C PHE A 892 15.48 10.88 0.83
N LEU A 893 15.36 11.39 2.07
CA LEU A 893 15.91 10.78 3.29
C LEU A 893 17.37 10.31 3.16
N THR A 894 18.24 11.17 2.61
CA THR A 894 19.68 10.90 2.56
C THR A 894 20.27 10.91 3.97
N PRO A 895 20.86 9.82 4.48
CA PRO A 895 21.52 9.83 5.78
C PRO A 895 22.77 10.70 5.73
N VAL A 896 22.82 11.70 6.61
CA VAL A 896 23.89 12.69 6.71
C VAL A 896 24.66 12.56 8.02
N THR A 897 25.83 13.20 8.10
CA THR A 897 26.61 13.35 9.34
C THR A 897 26.73 14.81 9.72
N HIS A 898 27.13 15.10 10.96
CA HIS A 898 27.43 16.45 11.43
C HIS A 898 28.85 16.51 12.03
N PRO A 899 29.62 17.60 11.86
CA PRO A 899 30.98 17.71 12.41
C PRO A 899 31.09 17.58 13.93
N VAL A 900 29.99 17.86 14.65
CA VAL A 900 29.92 17.74 16.13
C VAL A 900 29.75 16.28 16.58
N LEU A 901 29.32 15.37 15.69
CA LEU A 901 29.22 13.95 16.03
C LEU A 901 30.61 13.34 16.16
N THR A 902 30.78 12.48 17.18
CA THR A 902 32.05 11.82 17.49
C THR A 902 32.47 10.77 16.45
N PHE A 903 31.54 10.32 15.61
CA PHE A 903 31.79 9.39 14.51
C PHE A 903 30.73 9.54 13.40
N LYS A 904 31.06 9.07 12.18
CA LYS A 904 30.10 8.93 11.07
C LYS A 904 29.38 7.58 11.17
N ALA A 905 28.07 7.55 11.01
CA ALA A 905 27.27 6.33 11.14
C ALA A 905 27.44 5.32 9.97
N GLY A 906 27.99 5.77 8.83
CA GLY A 906 28.29 4.92 7.68
C GLY A 906 29.43 5.47 6.81
N GLN A 907 30.09 4.58 6.06
CA GLN A 907 31.22 4.95 5.20
C GLN A 907 30.79 5.88 4.05
N GLY A 908 31.61 6.90 3.77
CA GLY A 908 31.35 7.89 2.72
C GLY A 908 30.20 8.87 3.03
N GLN A 909 29.70 8.94 4.29
CA GLN A 909 28.69 9.91 4.68
C GLN A 909 29.21 11.36 4.56
N LEU A 910 28.32 12.21 4.06
CA LEU A 910 28.52 13.64 3.87
C LEU A 910 27.59 14.39 4.84
N SER A 911 28.03 15.56 5.26
CA SER A 911 27.18 16.55 5.92
C SER A 911 26.27 17.24 4.91
N ILE A 912 25.20 17.86 5.40
CA ILE A 912 24.29 18.66 4.57
C ILE A 912 25.07 19.75 3.82
N ALA A 913 26.02 20.41 4.49
CA ALA A 913 26.86 21.44 3.89
C ALA A 913 27.69 20.90 2.70
N GLU A 914 28.31 19.72 2.86
CA GLU A 914 29.07 19.08 1.78
C GLU A 914 28.16 18.66 0.61
N ILE A 915 26.95 18.16 0.88
CA ILE A 915 25.97 17.78 -0.15
C ILE A 915 25.53 19.02 -0.95
N LEU A 916 25.13 20.10 -0.27
CA LEU A 916 24.67 21.33 -0.92
C LEU A 916 25.78 21.98 -1.75
N GLN A 917 27.01 21.99 -1.24
CA GLN A 917 28.17 22.47 -1.99
C GLN A 917 28.40 21.63 -3.24
N ALA A 918 28.33 20.30 -3.12
CA ALA A 918 28.52 19.40 -4.26
C ALA A 918 27.41 19.56 -5.31
N LEU A 919 26.14 19.66 -4.89
CA LEU A 919 25.00 19.94 -5.78
C LEU A 919 25.20 21.26 -6.54
N SER A 920 25.73 22.28 -5.88
CA SER A 920 26.06 23.56 -6.52
C SER A 920 27.18 23.41 -7.56
N LEU A 921 28.26 22.70 -7.21
CA LEU A 921 29.39 22.46 -8.12
C LEU A 921 29.00 21.68 -9.38
N ILE A 922 28.05 20.74 -9.28
CA ILE A 922 27.57 19.96 -10.43
C ILE A 922 26.39 20.61 -11.17
N GLY A 923 26.01 21.83 -10.79
CA GLY A 923 24.93 22.60 -11.43
C GLY A 923 23.52 22.10 -11.14
N MET A 924 23.34 21.22 -10.15
CA MET A 924 22.01 20.77 -9.71
C MET A 924 21.37 21.69 -8.67
N LEU A 925 22.16 22.57 -8.03
CA LEU A 925 21.69 23.68 -7.21
C LEU A 925 22.11 25.00 -7.87
N GLU A 926 21.20 25.62 -8.61
CA GLU A 926 21.44 26.89 -9.29
C GLU A 926 21.70 28.02 -8.28
N ALA A 927 22.67 28.87 -8.57
CA ALA A 927 22.86 30.10 -7.83
C ALA A 927 21.67 31.03 -8.08
N LYS A 928 20.92 31.34 -7.02
CA LYS A 928 19.84 32.33 -7.06
C LYS A 928 20.19 33.55 -6.22
N MET A 929 19.72 34.71 -6.64
CA MET A 929 19.97 36.02 -6.05
C MET A 929 18.94 36.34 -4.97
N PHE A 930 19.43 36.80 -3.82
CA PHE A 930 18.60 37.34 -2.76
C PHE A 930 18.88 38.83 -2.57
N TYR A 931 17.83 39.60 -2.27
CA TYR A 931 17.91 41.05 -2.24
C TYR A 931 17.57 41.61 -0.86
N ILE A 932 17.98 42.85 -0.63
CA ILE A 932 17.47 43.68 0.48
C ILE A 932 16.86 44.92 -0.16
N PHE A 933 15.58 45.19 0.13
CA PHE A 933 14.84 46.36 -0.31
C PHE A 933 14.66 47.35 0.84
N GLY A 934 15.17 48.57 0.69
CA GLY A 934 14.99 49.67 1.64
C GLY A 934 16.16 50.66 1.67
N THR A 935 16.09 51.64 2.57
CA THR A 935 17.15 52.65 2.77
C THR A 935 17.01 53.33 4.15
N PRO A 936 18.14 53.67 4.83
CA PRO A 936 19.53 53.38 4.46
C PRO A 936 19.94 51.94 4.85
N ILE A 937 20.53 51.20 3.91
CA ILE A 937 20.99 49.81 4.09
C ILE A 937 22.52 49.55 4.18
N PRO A 938 23.45 50.50 3.91
CA PRO A 938 24.89 50.25 4.03
C PRO A 938 25.37 49.78 5.41
N HIS A 939 24.59 50.05 6.47
CA HIS A 939 24.88 49.63 7.83
C HIS A 939 24.15 48.34 8.26
N SER A 940 23.33 47.77 7.38
CA SER A 940 22.60 46.54 7.67
C SER A 940 23.59 45.39 7.93
N ARG A 941 23.31 44.58 8.96
CA ARG A 941 24.07 43.36 9.26
C ARG A 941 23.48 42.13 8.58
N ILE A 942 22.33 42.26 7.90
CA ILE A 942 21.66 41.19 7.17
C ILE A 942 22.54 40.62 6.02
N PRO A 943 23.31 41.41 5.25
CA PRO A 943 24.26 40.87 4.27
C PRO A 943 25.39 40.01 4.85
N TRP A 944 25.67 40.10 6.16
CA TRP A 944 26.66 39.26 6.83
C TRP A 944 26.06 37.93 7.31
N LEU A 945 24.73 37.87 7.47
CA LEU A 945 23.99 36.66 7.85
C LEU A 945 23.68 35.76 6.63
N ALA A 946 23.69 36.32 5.42
CA ALA A 946 23.43 35.60 4.17
C ALA A 946 24.61 35.74 3.22
N ILE A 947 25.22 34.61 2.86
CA ILE A 947 26.33 34.54 1.90
C ILE A 947 25.82 34.98 0.51
N TYR A 948 26.34 36.09 -0.01
CA TYR A 948 26.03 36.77 -1.30
C TYR A 948 24.61 37.36 -1.44
N LEU A 949 24.42 38.63 -1.02
CA LEU A 949 23.24 39.45 -1.34
C LEU A 949 23.65 40.70 -2.14
N PRO A 950 23.16 40.95 -3.37
CA PRO A 950 23.16 42.28 -3.97
C PRO A 950 22.16 43.20 -3.24
N PRO A 951 22.59 44.28 -2.59
CA PRO A 951 21.68 45.27 -2.02
C PRO A 951 21.04 46.10 -3.15
N LEU A 952 19.72 46.35 -3.07
CA LEU A 952 19.08 47.39 -3.87
C LEU A 952 18.66 48.52 -2.92
N GLU A 953 19.43 49.60 -2.92
CA GLU A 953 19.09 50.82 -2.17
C GLU A 953 18.17 51.70 -3.02
N SER A 954 16.93 51.89 -2.55
CA SER A 954 15.95 52.77 -3.19
C SER A 954 15.00 53.35 -2.14
N THR A 955 14.50 54.56 -2.41
CA THR A 955 13.35 55.15 -1.70
C THR A 955 12.04 54.88 -2.42
N ASP A 956 12.09 54.37 -3.65
CA ASP A 956 10.95 54.00 -4.48
C ASP A 956 10.83 52.47 -4.58
N VAL A 957 9.67 51.95 -4.18
CA VAL A 957 9.36 50.51 -4.17
C VAL A 957 9.11 49.96 -5.59
N SER A 958 8.75 50.82 -6.55
CA SER A 958 8.44 50.41 -7.92
C SER A 958 9.63 49.73 -8.63
N ALA A 959 10.85 50.16 -8.29
CA ALA A 959 12.11 49.61 -8.77
C ALA A 959 12.33 48.13 -8.39
N THR A 960 11.54 47.58 -7.46
CA THR A 960 11.63 46.17 -7.05
C THR A 960 10.84 45.23 -7.97
N GLN A 961 9.90 45.74 -8.77
CA GLN A 961 8.97 44.92 -9.55
C GLN A 961 9.65 44.04 -10.60
N GLU A 962 10.67 44.56 -11.30
CA GLU A 962 11.42 43.78 -12.29
C GLU A 962 12.21 42.65 -11.64
N ILE A 963 12.77 42.89 -10.44
CA ILE A 963 13.52 41.89 -9.67
C ILE A 963 12.59 40.80 -9.14
N LEU A 964 11.39 41.16 -8.65
CA LEU A 964 10.42 40.17 -8.18
C LEU A 964 10.02 39.16 -9.27
N ASN A 965 10.12 39.58 -10.54
CA ASN A 965 9.74 38.79 -11.70
C ASN A 965 10.92 38.09 -12.39
N SER A 966 12.17 38.24 -11.90
CA SER A 966 13.34 37.66 -12.55
C SER A 966 13.52 36.15 -12.23
N ASP A 967 14.08 35.40 -13.18
CA ASP A 967 14.30 33.95 -13.04
C ASP A 967 15.37 33.59 -11.99
N ASP A 968 16.25 34.54 -11.70
CA ASP A 968 17.34 34.41 -10.72
C ASP A 968 16.95 34.88 -9.32
N PHE A 969 15.82 35.59 -9.14
CA PHE A 969 15.32 35.95 -7.82
C PHE A 969 15.16 34.68 -6.97
N SER A 970 15.35 34.72 -5.67
CA SER A 970 14.93 33.62 -4.79
C SER A 970 14.39 34.07 -3.43
N GLY A 971 14.36 35.37 -3.19
CA GLY A 971 13.70 36.00 -2.05
C GLY A 971 14.29 37.38 -1.75
N ALA A 972 13.60 38.16 -0.94
CA ALA A 972 14.08 39.47 -0.51
C ALA A 972 13.77 39.76 0.96
N PHE A 973 14.69 40.45 1.61
CA PHE A 973 14.43 41.14 2.88
C PHE A 973 13.86 42.52 2.59
N VAL A 974 12.82 42.91 3.31
CA VAL A 974 12.20 44.23 3.18
C VAL A 974 12.39 44.99 4.50
N THR A 975 12.98 46.16 4.42
CA THR A 975 13.20 47.05 5.57
C THR A 975 12.59 48.42 5.32
N ILE A 976 12.76 49.35 6.26
CA ILE A 976 12.28 50.72 6.18
C ILE A 976 12.76 51.36 4.84
N PRO A 977 11.91 52.11 4.11
CA PRO A 977 10.50 52.40 4.39
C PRO A 977 9.48 51.42 3.78
N HIS A 978 9.92 50.32 3.15
CA HIS A 978 9.10 49.54 2.22
C HIS A 978 8.22 48.44 2.81
N LYS A 979 8.28 48.18 4.13
CA LYS A 979 7.55 47.06 4.75
C LYS A 979 6.03 47.07 4.51
N VAL A 980 5.44 48.24 4.30
CA VAL A 980 4.01 48.38 3.94
C VAL A 980 3.84 48.60 2.44
N SER A 981 4.69 49.43 1.83
CA SER A 981 4.56 49.80 0.40
C SER A 981 4.86 48.66 -0.56
N ILE A 982 5.50 47.57 -0.12
CA ILE A 982 5.77 46.39 -0.95
C ILE A 982 4.52 45.53 -1.19
N ILE A 983 3.57 45.54 -0.25
CA ILE A 983 2.39 44.65 -0.23
C ILE A 983 1.60 44.67 -1.56
N PRO A 984 1.34 45.84 -2.19
CA PRO A 984 0.61 45.90 -3.46
C PRO A 984 1.32 45.23 -4.66
N LEU A 985 2.65 45.01 -4.56
CA LEU A 985 3.44 44.37 -5.62
C LEU A 985 3.51 42.83 -5.47
N LEU A 986 2.95 42.29 -4.38
CA LEU A 986 2.95 40.88 -4.07
C LEU A 986 1.66 40.22 -4.55
N SER A 987 1.73 38.95 -4.96
CA SER A 987 0.54 38.20 -5.37
C SER A 987 -0.35 37.84 -4.19
N SER A 988 0.25 37.61 -3.02
CA SER A 988 -0.44 37.31 -1.78
C SER A 988 0.47 37.63 -0.60
N ILE A 989 -0.12 37.67 0.61
CA ILE A 989 0.60 37.77 1.88
C ILE A 989 0.11 36.66 2.82
N SER A 990 0.97 36.20 3.71
CA SER A 990 0.61 35.21 4.73
C SER A 990 -0.46 35.76 5.67
N ALA A 991 -1.24 34.88 6.31
CA ALA A 991 -2.20 35.28 7.35
C ALA A 991 -1.50 36.06 8.49
N LEU A 992 -0.24 35.71 8.80
CA LEU A 992 0.58 36.42 9.78
C LEU A 992 0.91 37.85 9.35
N ALA A 993 1.41 38.03 8.13
CA ALA A 993 1.71 39.34 7.59
C ALA A 993 0.45 40.20 7.41
N GLN A 994 -0.69 39.58 7.14
CA GLN A 994 -1.98 40.25 7.08
C GLN A 994 -2.41 40.80 8.45
N VAL A 995 -2.27 40.01 9.52
CA VAL A 995 -2.56 40.44 10.90
C VAL A 995 -1.58 41.52 11.36
N ILE A 996 -0.30 41.39 11.03
CA ILE A 996 0.73 42.37 11.41
C ILE A 996 0.59 43.65 10.57
N GLY A 997 0.08 43.57 9.35
CA GLY A 997 -0.08 44.72 8.44
C GLY A 997 1.24 45.20 7.81
N ALA A 998 2.28 44.37 7.82
CA ALA A 998 3.59 44.69 7.26
C ALA A 998 4.32 43.42 6.79
N VAL A 999 5.12 43.52 5.74
CA VAL A 999 5.95 42.45 5.16
C VAL A 999 7.42 42.79 5.34
N ASN A 1000 8.21 41.87 5.90
CA ASN A 1000 9.67 42.01 5.98
C ASN A 1000 10.43 40.94 5.16
N THR A 1001 9.71 40.00 4.57
CA THR A 1001 10.26 38.92 3.73
C THR A 1001 9.38 38.69 2.53
N VAL A 1002 9.98 38.56 1.35
CA VAL A 1002 9.32 38.12 0.13
C VAL A 1002 9.91 36.80 -0.32
N ILE A 1003 9.05 35.82 -0.60
CA ILE A 1003 9.42 34.46 -0.98
C ILE A 1003 8.71 34.12 -2.29
N PRO A 1004 9.40 33.52 -3.27
CA PRO A 1004 8.75 33.00 -4.45
C PRO A 1004 8.05 31.68 -4.17
N VAL A 1005 6.80 31.55 -4.60
CA VAL A 1005 6.04 30.30 -4.55
C VAL A 1005 5.61 29.93 -5.96
N ILE A 1006 5.75 28.65 -6.31
CA ILE A 1006 5.24 28.12 -7.58
C ILE A 1006 3.75 27.83 -7.36
N ALA A 1007 2.87 28.53 -8.06
CA ALA A 1007 1.44 28.28 -8.01
C ALA A 1007 1.05 27.03 -8.83
N GLU A 1008 -0.19 26.56 -8.70
CA GLU A 1008 -0.70 25.36 -9.41
C GLU A 1008 -0.60 25.48 -10.94
N ASP A 1009 -0.61 26.71 -11.47
CA ASP A 1009 -0.42 27.03 -12.89
C ASP A 1009 1.06 26.94 -13.34
N GLY A 1010 1.98 26.57 -12.44
CA GLY A 1010 3.42 26.52 -12.68
C GLY A 1010 4.09 27.88 -12.68
N MET A 1011 3.35 28.98 -12.54
CA MET A 1011 3.91 30.33 -12.50
C MET A 1011 4.41 30.69 -11.12
N ARG A 1012 5.57 31.33 -11.09
CA ARG A 1012 6.19 31.85 -9.88
C ARG A 1012 5.48 33.13 -9.44
N LYS A 1013 5.02 33.16 -8.19
CA LYS A 1013 4.30 34.29 -7.60
C LYS A 1013 4.99 34.75 -6.30
N PRO A 1014 5.27 36.05 -6.12
CA PRO A 1014 5.87 36.57 -4.90
C PRO A 1014 4.84 36.60 -3.76
N LEU A 1015 5.18 35.95 -2.65
CA LEU A 1015 4.40 35.87 -1.41
C LEU A 1015 5.12 36.66 -0.30
N GLY A 1016 4.39 37.53 0.39
CA GLY A 1016 4.91 38.31 1.52
C GLY A 1016 4.68 37.65 2.87
N ASP A 1017 5.69 37.67 3.74
CA ASP A 1017 5.57 37.24 5.13
C ASP A 1017 6.28 38.21 6.09
N ASN A 1018 6.10 38.01 7.40
CA ASN A 1018 6.72 38.81 8.44
C ASN A 1018 7.35 37.94 9.53
N PHE A 1019 8.65 38.13 9.76
CA PHE A 1019 9.46 37.43 10.77
C PHE A 1019 10.05 38.34 11.84
N ASP A 1020 9.70 39.65 11.86
CA ASP A 1020 10.18 40.57 12.91
C ASP A 1020 9.81 40.04 14.31
N TRP A 1021 8.63 39.42 14.41
CA TRP A 1021 8.11 38.85 15.65
C TRP A 1021 8.96 37.68 16.20
N CYS A 1022 9.72 36.97 15.35
CA CYS A 1022 10.53 35.81 15.75
C CYS A 1022 11.70 36.23 16.66
N GLY A 1023 12.38 37.31 16.28
CA GLY A 1023 13.45 37.89 17.11
C GLY A 1023 12.94 38.37 18.47
N ILE A 1024 11.74 38.93 18.50
CA ILE A 1024 11.10 39.41 19.73
C ILE A 1024 10.66 38.24 20.63
N GLN A 1025 10.10 37.18 20.04
CA GLN A 1025 9.65 36.00 20.78
C GLN A 1025 10.78 35.33 21.57
N ASN A 1026 11.98 35.26 21.00
CA ASN A 1026 13.13 34.62 21.64
C ASN A 1026 13.83 35.52 22.67
N SER A 1027 13.56 36.83 22.67
CA SER A 1027 14.25 37.79 23.52
C SER A 1027 14.07 37.54 25.03
N PRO A 1028 12.88 37.20 25.57
CA PRO A 1028 12.74 36.85 27.00
C PRO A 1028 13.57 35.64 27.41
N ARG A 1029 13.63 34.59 26.58
CA ARG A 1029 14.43 33.37 26.83
C ARG A 1029 15.93 33.68 26.84
N ILE A 1030 16.43 34.46 25.88
CA ILE A 1030 17.83 34.95 25.86
C ILE A 1030 18.11 35.83 27.10
N GLY A 1031 17.12 36.62 27.48
CA GLY A 1031 17.08 37.40 28.71
C GLY A 1031 17.05 36.54 29.98
N GLY A 1032 16.90 35.22 29.91
CA GLY A 1032 16.91 34.31 31.06
C GLY A 1032 15.57 34.20 31.79
N VAL A 1033 14.46 34.60 31.17
CA VAL A 1033 13.11 34.35 31.67
C VAL A 1033 12.74 32.89 31.37
N THR A 1034 12.46 32.09 32.40
CA THR A 1034 12.08 30.67 32.27
C THR A 1034 10.56 30.50 32.18
N GLU A 1035 10.09 29.40 31.59
CA GLU A 1035 8.65 29.12 31.34
C GLU A 1035 7.78 28.99 32.61
N GLN A 1036 8.37 29.03 33.81
CA GLN A 1036 7.65 28.93 35.08
C GLN A 1036 6.88 30.21 35.48
N GLU A 1037 7.07 31.34 34.78
CA GLU A 1037 6.26 32.54 34.97
C GLU A 1037 5.01 32.51 34.09
N ASN A 1038 3.82 32.34 34.67
CA ASN A 1038 2.55 32.25 33.95
C ASN A 1038 2.27 33.53 33.11
N PRO A 1039 2.49 33.54 31.77
CA PRO A 1039 2.51 34.77 30.98
C PRO A 1039 1.14 35.46 30.92
N SER A 1040 0.07 34.66 31.05
CA SER A 1040 -1.32 35.11 31.04
C SER A 1040 -1.66 36.09 32.18
N ALA A 1041 -0.93 36.03 33.29
CA ALA A 1041 -1.09 36.93 34.42
C ALA A 1041 -0.11 38.13 34.40
N ALA A 1042 0.83 38.16 33.44
CA ALA A 1042 1.87 39.17 33.36
C ALA A 1042 1.51 40.32 32.39
N THR A 1043 2.11 41.48 32.64
CA THR A 1043 2.03 42.63 31.72
C THR A 1043 3.33 42.75 30.93
N ALA A 1044 3.26 43.17 29.67
CA ALA A 1044 4.42 43.57 28.88
C ALA A 1044 4.38 45.07 28.57
N LEU A 1045 5.54 45.71 28.41
CA LEU A 1045 5.65 47.13 28.07
C LEU A 1045 6.22 47.31 26.65
N ILE A 1046 5.55 48.08 25.81
CA ILE A 1046 5.98 48.42 24.45
C ILE A 1046 6.37 49.90 24.43
N ILE A 1047 7.61 50.20 24.04
CA ILE A 1047 8.17 51.56 24.01
C ILE A 1047 8.33 51.99 22.56
N GLY A 1048 7.38 52.79 22.08
CA GLY A 1048 7.27 53.27 20.71
C GLY A 1048 6.03 52.73 19.99
N ALA A 1049 5.54 53.48 19.00
CA ALA A 1049 4.35 53.14 18.20
C ALA A 1049 4.62 53.23 16.69
N GLY A 1050 5.73 52.64 16.24
CA GLY A 1050 6.13 52.60 14.82
C GLY A 1050 5.75 51.28 14.14
N GLY A 1051 6.14 51.09 12.88
CA GLY A 1051 5.85 49.85 12.13
C GLY A 1051 6.39 48.57 12.78
N THR A 1052 7.53 48.63 13.47
CA THR A 1052 8.08 47.49 14.24
C THR A 1052 7.19 47.11 15.42
N SER A 1053 6.46 48.06 16.01
CA SER A 1053 5.58 47.83 17.15
C SER A 1053 4.42 46.89 16.81
N LEU A 1054 3.99 46.82 15.53
CA LEU A 1054 2.98 45.86 15.06
C LEU A 1054 3.44 44.41 15.27
N GLY A 1055 4.69 44.10 14.90
CA GLY A 1055 5.30 42.78 15.12
C GLY A 1055 5.51 42.46 16.61
N VAL A 1056 5.78 43.48 17.43
CA VAL A 1056 5.92 43.36 18.89
C VAL A 1056 4.61 42.97 19.55
N VAL A 1057 3.51 43.65 19.21
CA VAL A 1057 2.18 43.35 19.74
C VAL A 1057 1.79 41.90 19.42
N TYR A 1058 2.00 41.47 18.17
CA TYR A 1058 1.75 40.09 17.75
C TYR A 1058 2.61 39.08 18.52
N ALA A 1059 3.92 39.32 18.64
CA ALA A 1059 4.85 38.44 19.35
C ALA A 1059 4.44 38.25 20.81
N LEU A 1060 4.18 39.34 21.54
CA LEU A 1060 3.81 39.31 22.95
C LEU A 1060 2.45 38.63 23.17
N HIS A 1061 1.48 38.85 22.28
CA HIS A 1061 0.21 38.13 22.32
C HIS A 1061 0.41 36.63 22.14
N LYS A 1062 1.23 36.22 21.17
CA LYS A 1062 1.53 34.79 20.89
C LYS A 1062 2.28 34.10 22.03
N ILE A 1063 3.13 34.83 22.76
CA ILE A 1063 3.76 34.34 24.00
C ILE A 1063 2.71 34.15 25.12
N GLY A 1064 1.57 34.83 25.04
CA GLY A 1064 0.45 34.69 25.97
C GLY A 1064 0.37 35.77 27.04
N TYR A 1065 0.96 36.96 26.82
CA TYR A 1065 0.82 38.08 27.76
C TYR A 1065 -0.63 38.55 27.87
N GLY A 1066 -1.17 38.63 29.09
CA GLY A 1066 -2.56 39.01 29.33
C GLY A 1066 -2.88 40.50 29.13
N LYS A 1067 -1.87 41.37 29.23
CA LYS A 1067 -1.99 42.83 29.07
C LYS A 1067 -0.70 43.43 28.48
N MET A 1068 -0.84 44.44 27.64
CA MET A 1068 0.30 45.16 27.04
C MET A 1068 0.13 46.68 27.21
N ASP A 1069 1.04 47.30 27.96
CA ASP A 1069 1.10 48.75 28.10
C ASP A 1069 1.95 49.33 26.97
N VAL A 1070 1.46 50.34 26.25
CA VAL A 1070 2.14 50.96 25.11
C VAL A 1070 2.40 52.43 25.39
N ILE A 1071 3.66 52.86 25.28
CA ILE A 1071 4.08 54.27 25.47
C ILE A 1071 4.68 54.84 24.19
N ASN A 1072 4.41 56.12 23.91
CA ASN A 1072 5.01 56.86 22.80
C ASN A 1072 4.89 58.37 23.07
N SER A 1073 5.75 59.17 22.44
CA SER A 1073 5.68 60.64 22.54
C SER A 1073 4.54 61.25 21.71
N THR A 1074 4.09 60.58 20.63
CA THR A 1074 3.02 61.07 19.74
C THR A 1074 1.70 60.34 20.03
N SER A 1075 0.67 61.08 20.42
CA SER A 1075 -0.65 60.51 20.77
C SER A 1075 -1.41 59.93 19.57
N GLU A 1076 -1.23 60.49 18.37
CA GLU A 1076 -1.87 59.98 17.14
C GLU A 1076 -1.35 58.58 16.77
N ASN A 1077 -0.04 58.37 16.82
CA ASN A 1077 0.57 57.07 16.52
C ASN A 1077 0.17 55.99 17.54
N LEU A 1078 0.01 56.36 18.82
CA LEU A 1078 -0.50 55.45 19.86
C LEU A 1078 -1.91 55.00 19.56
N LYS A 1079 -2.80 55.95 19.23
CA LYS A 1079 -4.20 55.66 18.93
C LYS A 1079 -4.30 54.76 17.69
N SER A 1080 -3.56 55.07 16.63
CA SER A 1080 -3.50 54.26 15.42
C SER A 1080 -3.04 52.83 15.70
N LEU A 1081 -1.99 52.63 16.51
CA LEU A 1081 -1.49 51.29 16.83
C LEU A 1081 -2.51 50.45 17.62
N VAL A 1082 -3.20 51.06 18.60
CA VAL A 1082 -4.20 50.36 19.42
C VAL A 1082 -5.45 50.01 18.59
N GLU A 1083 -5.86 50.88 17.67
CA GLU A 1083 -7.01 50.64 16.79
C GLU A 1083 -6.76 49.56 15.72
N THR A 1084 -5.50 49.30 15.36
CA THR A 1084 -5.13 48.24 14.39
C THR A 1084 -5.42 46.82 14.90
N PHE A 1085 -5.36 46.58 16.21
CA PHE A 1085 -5.52 45.24 16.79
C PHE A 1085 -6.90 45.04 17.45
N PRO A 1086 -7.43 43.80 17.49
CA PRO A 1086 -8.65 43.48 18.22
C PRO A 1086 -8.54 43.82 19.71
N LYS A 1087 -9.67 44.15 20.34
CA LYS A 1087 -9.73 44.48 21.79
C LYS A 1087 -9.21 43.36 22.70
N GLU A 1088 -9.23 42.12 22.22
CA GLU A 1088 -8.74 40.91 22.91
C GLU A 1088 -7.22 40.96 23.22
N TYR A 1089 -6.46 41.78 22.48
CA TYR A 1089 -5.02 41.96 22.71
C TYR A 1089 -4.70 42.81 23.95
N ASN A 1090 -5.71 43.41 24.59
CA ASN A 1090 -5.60 44.16 25.86
C ASN A 1090 -4.49 45.22 25.88
N LEU A 1091 -4.41 46.02 24.82
CA LEU A 1091 -3.47 47.14 24.69
C LEU A 1091 -3.95 48.36 25.48
N VAL A 1092 -3.06 48.96 26.27
CA VAL A 1092 -3.33 50.17 27.05
C VAL A 1092 -2.36 51.27 26.65
N ALA A 1093 -2.87 52.32 26.02
CA ALA A 1093 -2.07 53.49 25.65
C ALA A 1093 -1.75 54.36 26.87
N ILE A 1094 -0.49 54.78 26.99
CA ILE A 1094 0.01 55.67 28.04
C ILE A 1094 0.84 56.78 27.37
N ASN A 1095 0.31 58.00 27.33
CA ASN A 1095 0.95 59.16 26.69
C ASN A 1095 1.39 60.25 27.67
N SER A 1096 1.00 60.15 28.95
CA SER A 1096 1.27 61.19 29.95
C SER A 1096 1.69 60.63 31.32
N LEU A 1097 2.35 61.46 32.12
CA LEU A 1097 2.74 61.09 33.49
C LEU A 1097 1.54 60.87 34.41
N ALA A 1098 0.41 61.54 34.15
CA ALA A 1098 -0.83 61.34 34.90
C ALA A 1098 -1.43 59.95 34.61
N GLU A 1099 -1.45 59.55 33.34
CA GLU A 1099 -1.87 58.21 32.92
C GLU A 1099 -0.93 57.13 33.47
N ALA A 1100 0.39 57.34 33.38
CA ALA A 1100 1.38 56.43 33.95
C ALA A 1100 1.19 56.23 35.47
N LYS A 1101 0.89 57.30 36.22
CA LYS A 1101 0.55 57.23 37.65
C LYS A 1101 -0.78 56.51 37.89
N SER A 1102 -1.76 56.68 37.01
CA SER A 1102 -3.07 56.01 37.13
C SER A 1102 -2.98 54.50 36.86
N VAL A 1103 -2.13 54.09 35.90
CA VAL A 1103 -1.85 52.69 35.60
C VAL A 1103 -1.08 52.05 36.75
N GLU A 1104 -0.05 52.72 37.29
CA GLU A 1104 0.70 52.26 38.47
C GLU A 1104 -0.19 52.10 39.71
N ALA A 1105 -1.12 53.04 39.95
CA ALA A 1105 -2.05 52.98 41.09
C ALA A 1105 -3.13 51.89 40.96
N LYS A 1106 -3.51 51.52 39.74
CA LYS A 1106 -4.48 50.43 39.45
C LYS A 1106 -3.83 49.05 39.35
N SER A 1107 -2.51 48.98 39.14
CA SER A 1107 -1.77 47.74 38.83
C SER A 1107 -0.89 47.28 39.99
N VAL A 1108 -1.44 47.27 41.21
CA VAL A 1108 -0.68 47.10 42.47
C VAL A 1108 0.11 45.77 42.54
N ASP A 1109 -0.26 44.74 41.76
CA ASP A 1109 0.40 43.41 41.80
C ASP A 1109 0.98 42.88 40.47
N VAL A 1110 0.85 43.56 39.33
CA VAL A 1110 1.39 43.06 38.04
C VAL A 1110 2.23 44.14 37.36
N LYS A 1111 3.55 44.03 37.53
CA LYS A 1111 4.53 44.92 36.89
C LYS A 1111 5.06 44.26 35.61
N PRO A 1112 5.48 45.05 34.61
CA PRO A 1112 5.99 44.47 33.38
C PRO A 1112 7.27 43.68 33.66
N ILE A 1113 7.26 42.40 33.30
CA ILE A 1113 8.44 41.50 33.37
C ILE A 1113 9.26 41.57 32.07
N THR A 1114 8.62 41.96 30.96
CA THR A 1114 9.24 42.16 29.66
C THR A 1114 8.91 43.53 29.11
N ALA A 1115 9.91 44.25 28.62
CA ALA A 1115 9.77 45.49 27.88
C ALA A 1115 10.40 45.34 26.49
N VAL A 1116 9.80 45.95 25.46
CA VAL A 1116 10.34 45.95 24.10
C VAL A 1116 10.39 47.38 23.57
N SER A 1117 11.58 47.85 23.22
CA SER A 1117 11.83 49.18 22.68
C SER A 1117 11.91 49.16 21.15
N THR A 1118 11.09 49.97 20.51
CA THR A 1118 11.06 50.17 19.06
C THR A 1118 11.36 51.62 18.66
N VAL A 1119 11.77 52.46 19.62
CA VAL A 1119 12.08 53.87 19.32
C VAL A 1119 13.40 53.98 18.55
N PRO A 1120 13.48 54.88 17.55
CA PRO A 1120 14.74 55.14 16.87
C PRO A 1120 15.81 55.65 17.84
N ALA A 1121 17.03 55.11 17.75
CA ALA A 1121 18.16 55.50 18.61
C ALA A 1121 19.10 56.54 17.96
N ASP A 1122 18.73 57.04 16.77
CA ASP A 1122 19.41 58.12 16.05
C ASP A 1122 19.04 59.52 16.56
N LYS A 1123 17.98 59.63 17.37
CA LYS A 1123 17.50 60.86 18.01
C LYS A 1123 17.46 60.69 19.53
N PRO A 1124 17.69 61.76 20.32
CA PRO A 1124 17.56 61.70 21.77
C PRO A 1124 16.12 61.36 22.17
N VAL A 1125 15.96 60.60 23.25
CA VAL A 1125 14.64 60.22 23.77
C VAL A 1125 13.94 61.47 24.30
N ASP A 1126 12.70 61.70 23.85
CA ASP A 1126 11.89 62.84 24.25
C ASP A 1126 11.75 62.96 25.78
N GLY A 1127 11.73 64.18 26.30
CA GLY A 1127 11.70 64.46 27.74
C GLY A 1127 10.45 63.91 28.45
N ALA A 1128 9.29 63.91 27.79
CA ALA A 1128 8.06 63.35 28.35
C ALA A 1128 8.10 61.82 28.37
N LEU A 1129 8.59 61.19 27.30
CA LEU A 1129 8.79 59.73 27.24
C LEU A 1129 9.81 59.26 28.29
N LYS A 1130 10.90 60.02 28.48
CA LYS A 1130 11.92 59.76 29.49
C LYS A 1130 11.36 59.81 30.92
N ALA A 1131 10.49 60.77 31.21
CA ALA A 1131 9.82 60.87 32.51
C ALA A 1131 8.85 59.69 32.76
N ILE A 1132 8.12 59.24 31.73
CA ILE A 1132 7.25 58.06 31.81
C ILE A 1132 8.07 56.78 32.03
N LEU A 1133 9.15 56.59 31.26
CA LEU A 1133 10.07 55.45 31.39
C LEU A 1133 10.70 55.37 32.78
N GLN A 1134 11.25 56.49 33.27
CA GLN A 1134 11.79 56.57 34.61
C GLN A 1134 10.75 56.21 35.67
N LYS A 1135 9.48 56.54 35.46
CA LYS A 1135 8.41 56.22 36.41
C LYS A 1135 7.98 54.75 36.35
N LEU A 1136 7.76 54.20 35.16
CA LEU A 1136 7.30 52.82 34.97
C LEU A 1136 8.38 51.77 35.31
N LEU A 1137 9.66 52.13 35.19
CA LEU A 1137 10.78 51.19 35.30
C LEU A 1137 11.54 51.26 36.64
N THR A 1138 11.19 52.18 37.55
CA THR A 1138 11.97 52.44 38.79
C THR A 1138 11.72 51.49 39.96
N ARG A 1139 10.69 50.62 39.97
CA ARG A 1139 10.50 49.63 41.06
C ARG A 1139 9.71 48.37 40.63
N GLY A 1140 10.30 47.17 40.75
CA GLY A 1140 9.60 45.86 40.95
C GLY A 1140 9.86 44.70 39.96
N ALA A 1141 9.67 43.47 40.46
CA ALA A 1141 9.87 42.08 39.95
C ALA A 1141 11.32 41.53 39.85
N SER A 1142 11.49 40.21 40.10
CA SER A 1142 12.77 39.49 40.30
C SER A 1142 13.50 39.05 39.02
N ALA A 1143 12.83 39.07 37.86
CA ALA A 1143 13.44 38.88 36.55
C ALA A 1143 12.83 39.91 35.58
N LYS A 1144 13.66 40.80 35.00
CA LYS A 1144 13.18 41.86 34.10
C LYS A 1144 14.02 41.91 32.84
N VAL A 1145 13.40 41.86 31.68
CA VAL A 1145 14.10 41.87 30.39
C VAL A 1145 13.63 43.03 29.52
N LEU A 1146 14.56 43.83 29.02
CA LEU A 1146 14.33 44.78 27.92
C LEU A 1146 14.90 44.19 26.63
N ALA A 1147 14.06 44.00 25.62
CA ALA A 1147 14.49 43.78 24.24
C ALA A 1147 14.55 45.12 23.50
N GLU A 1148 15.75 45.55 23.10
CA GLU A 1148 15.92 46.74 22.26
C GLU A 1148 15.87 46.32 20.80
N MET A 1149 15.07 46.99 19.95
CA MET A 1149 15.03 46.69 18.50
C MET A 1149 16.03 47.55 17.71
N ALA A 1150 16.43 48.71 18.24
CA ALA A 1150 17.47 49.53 17.63
C ALA A 1150 18.87 48.96 17.94
N TYR A 1151 19.66 48.69 16.90
CA TYR A 1151 21.02 48.15 17.04
C TYR A 1151 22.13 49.17 16.74
N LYS A 1152 21.79 50.43 16.46
CA LYS A 1152 22.73 51.52 16.21
C LYS A 1152 22.29 52.80 16.95
N PRO A 1153 23.10 53.34 17.89
CA PRO A 1153 24.35 52.78 18.41
C PRO A 1153 24.15 51.43 19.15
N ARG A 1154 25.24 50.68 19.39
CA ARG A 1154 25.18 49.35 20.04
C ARG A 1154 24.54 49.38 21.44
N VAL A 1155 24.66 50.51 22.13
CA VAL A 1155 24.01 50.76 23.43
C VAL A 1155 23.19 52.04 23.28
N THR A 1156 21.87 51.93 23.41
CA THR A 1156 20.94 53.06 23.21
C THR A 1156 20.74 53.86 24.50
N GLU A 1157 20.13 55.05 24.39
CA GLU A 1157 19.73 55.82 25.58
C GLU A 1157 18.72 55.06 26.45
N VAL A 1158 17.80 54.29 25.83
CA VAL A 1158 16.80 53.46 26.54
C VAL A 1158 17.50 52.34 27.31
N MET A 1159 18.43 51.61 26.70
CA MET A 1159 19.23 50.57 27.39
C MET A 1159 19.91 51.13 28.64
N ASN A 1160 20.58 52.28 28.52
CA ASN A 1160 21.24 52.96 29.64
C ASN A 1160 20.27 53.44 30.74
N LEU A 1161 19.03 53.77 30.38
CA LEU A 1161 18.01 54.19 31.35
C LEU A 1161 17.50 53.00 32.17
N VAL A 1162 17.36 51.82 31.56
CA VAL A 1162 16.81 50.63 32.22
C VAL A 1162 17.84 49.79 32.96
N GLU A 1163 19.09 49.73 32.49
CA GLU A 1163 20.19 49.03 33.19
C GLU A 1163 20.43 49.64 34.57
N ARG A 1164 20.32 50.97 34.68
CA ARG A 1164 20.36 51.69 35.96
C ARG A 1164 19.22 51.30 36.91
N GLY A 1165 18.15 50.70 36.39
CA GLY A 1165 17.01 50.17 37.14
C GLY A 1165 17.04 48.65 37.38
N GLY A 1166 18.16 47.97 37.07
CA GLY A 1166 18.35 46.53 37.30
C GLY A 1166 17.69 45.60 36.27
N TRP A 1167 17.37 46.10 35.07
CA TRP A 1167 16.86 45.28 33.97
C TRP A 1167 17.99 44.59 33.22
N LYS A 1168 17.78 43.32 32.82
CA LYS A 1168 18.65 42.65 31.86
C LYS A 1168 18.29 43.09 30.45
N VAL A 1169 19.29 43.44 29.65
CA VAL A 1169 19.09 43.98 28.32
C VAL A 1169 19.48 42.96 27.25
N VAL A 1170 18.60 42.78 26.27
CA VAL A 1170 18.83 42.02 25.05
C VAL A 1170 19.03 43.04 23.91
N PRO A 1171 20.26 43.19 23.39
CA PRO A 1171 20.56 44.16 22.34
C PRO A 1171 19.86 43.84 21.02
N GLY A 1172 19.57 44.85 20.20
CA GLY A 1172 18.84 44.65 18.93
C GLY A 1172 19.53 43.81 17.87
N LEU A 1173 20.81 43.52 18.02
CA LEU A 1173 21.49 42.52 17.18
C LEU A 1173 20.96 41.10 17.41
N GLU A 1174 20.55 40.76 18.64
CA GLU A 1174 19.97 39.45 18.96
C GLU A 1174 18.59 39.29 18.32
N ALA A 1175 17.76 40.34 18.41
CA ALA A 1175 16.45 40.35 17.75
C ALA A 1175 16.59 40.30 16.22
N LEU A 1176 17.58 41.01 15.64
CA LEU A 1176 17.89 40.95 14.22
C LEU A 1176 18.37 39.55 13.79
N ALA A 1177 19.18 38.87 14.61
CA ALA A 1177 19.62 37.51 14.36
C ALA A 1177 18.44 36.52 14.38
N GLY A 1178 17.58 36.59 15.40
CA GLY A 1178 16.39 35.72 15.50
C GLY A 1178 15.38 35.95 14.37
N GLN A 1179 15.21 37.20 13.92
CA GLN A 1179 14.47 37.50 12.70
C GLN A 1179 15.14 36.84 11.48
N GLY A 1180 16.45 37.04 11.28
CA GLY A 1180 17.19 36.51 10.14
C GLY A 1180 17.15 34.99 10.04
N VAL A 1181 17.17 34.28 11.17
CA VAL A 1181 16.99 32.81 11.24
C VAL A 1181 15.64 32.39 10.69
N GLY A 1182 14.53 32.96 11.19
CA GLY A 1182 13.19 32.62 10.69
C GLY A 1182 13.00 32.92 9.20
N GLN A 1183 13.61 34.01 8.72
CA GLN A 1183 13.62 34.35 7.30
C GLN A 1183 14.42 33.35 6.45
N PHE A 1184 15.54 32.85 6.98
CA PHE A 1184 16.37 31.84 6.33
C PHE A 1184 15.70 30.46 6.33
N GLU A 1185 15.10 30.04 7.45
CA GLU A 1185 14.38 28.77 7.55
C GLU A 1185 13.20 28.71 6.58
N CYS A 1186 12.42 29.79 6.48
CA CYS A 1186 11.28 29.85 5.57
C CYS A 1186 11.68 29.76 4.09
N ARG A 1187 12.88 30.23 3.72
CA ARG A 1187 13.44 30.06 2.36
C ARG A 1187 13.61 28.59 1.99
N TYR A 1188 14.00 27.72 2.94
CA TYR A 1188 14.30 26.31 2.65
C TYR A 1188 13.13 25.37 2.94
N HIS A 1189 12.28 25.70 3.93
CA HIS A 1189 11.18 24.85 4.38
C HIS A 1189 9.78 25.30 3.89
N GLY A 1190 9.66 26.47 3.27
CA GLY A 1190 8.38 27.05 2.83
C GLY A 1190 7.58 27.73 3.96
N ILE A 1191 6.38 28.22 3.65
CA ILE A 1191 5.44 28.79 4.64
C ILE A 1191 4.50 27.67 5.14
N GLY A 1192 4.86 27.02 6.23
CA GLY A 1192 3.95 26.17 7.01
C GLY A 1192 3.37 26.93 8.20
N ASP A 1193 2.34 26.39 8.86
CA ASP A 1193 1.86 26.92 10.14
C ASP A 1193 3.02 26.99 11.13
N HIS A 1194 3.54 28.20 11.35
CA HIS A 1194 4.75 28.50 12.12
C HIS A 1194 4.56 28.18 13.62
N GLY A 1195 4.63 26.90 13.96
CA GLY A 1195 5.10 26.39 15.25
C GLY A 1195 6.59 26.10 15.13
N PHE A 1196 7.42 27.02 15.63
CA PHE A 1196 8.88 26.92 15.52
C PHE A 1196 9.42 25.61 16.10
N THR A 1197 10.24 24.94 15.30
CA THR A 1197 11.15 23.82 15.56
C THR A 1197 12.13 24.06 16.69
#